data_AF-A0A855X632-F1
#
_entry.id   AF-A0A855X632-F1
#
_cell.length_a   1.000
_cell.length_b   1.000
_cell.length_c   1.000
_cell.angle_alpha   90.00
_cell.angle_beta   90.00
_cell.angle_gamma   90.00
#
_symmetry.space_group_name_H-M   'P 1'
#
loop_
_entity.id
_entity.type
_entity.pdbx_description
1 polymer ?
#
loop_
_entity_poly.entity_id
_entity_poly.type
_entity_poly.pdbx_seq_one_letter_code
_entity_poly.pdbx_strand_id
1 'polypeptide(L)'
;MENQAAEKAARRFLSTGSAAHTGADELASACDRLVQQAAQTSLKHASRVARRFVARATAHGGPLALAAWRSLARVTHMSGKHAEALAAYREAKKLSRHDPITQARIDRALVDVYMYLGRFKESEQAARRAMAVFRRRNSAGDLAQTRVNYGNLLHRQDRHREAERIYRDAVAFFETTDNTVALARCYYNLANSLVQLFHMEEADRLYCRAVALWSKAGCELDACDARYGLAWLHMLLGRLHVALMELAECEAVYRKAGDPRGEALCTLDRAEVYLHLGLTSEALESARQAQVRFSKLGLRYESSKAALFRAQSAIDLELTGEARRSIQIARQGFQQDKNRGFLGVAMLTESDISARNNGSRAARLTHARQQFVRSQLPLWQAISDVKEAAVAERPDAALARLSANRAAHYVPHLYALWQVLQGDTEYKEGRIARARTCWQRAADRLDSVRAQLPPVELRSAYSRHRGSPHARLVNVELTRDPLQAAVWSERQKTAGVWRPPVLDNSLRPERLRVEASLEALASQYSALAHQVSAVGSERGRSPQTDTKIVTRLQREIRDQLMKLDTGAGAERDSAAWLRSEILAHSQRTPIVQFHLADADIIAFVHFGGRTSAVSFPDGRTRLVSALQRWRFVLEAELLPDYPGHEARIQVEESLWDEVARWLWTPLQVEPSAVEIVVVPEGELANLPWEALRINGHPLGETHRFVLTPSIRHYAAARTRRTDSRAVEIFRGAGKNLPHIDAELGYLMKMAGEHATLHGQTARSDWPSAGASHIWHFSGHALMNEQNPFYSNLVLDDGPIFAVDFRMKQCQVNLATLAACRSGEQVAMPGEESTGLVRSLLEMGARNVIAGRWPVSDQTAGLWMKTFYQQFFAGSDILNAARDAALKVKDAYPSAFHWAAFAVFGAGDIGDRDETI
;
A
#
# COMPACT_ATOMS: atom_id res chain seq x y z
N MET A 1 -15.83 -52.33 0.01
CA MET A 1 -17.25 -52.44 -0.39
C MET A 1 -18.21 -51.94 0.69
N GLU A 2 -18.04 -52.30 1.97
CA GLU A 2 -18.94 -51.86 3.07
C GLU A 2 -19.07 -50.33 3.22
N ASN A 3 -17.97 -49.58 3.11
CA ASN A 3 -18.00 -48.12 3.27
C ASN A 3 -18.83 -47.41 2.18
N GLN A 4 -18.87 -47.96 0.95
CA GLN A 4 -19.70 -47.42 -0.14
C GLN A 4 -21.21 -47.72 0.07
N ALA A 5 -21.54 -48.87 0.66
CA ALA A 5 -22.93 -49.22 0.97
C ALA A 5 -23.51 -48.33 2.07
N ALA A 6 -22.75 -48.10 3.16
CA ALA A 6 -23.13 -47.20 4.25
C ALA A 6 -23.26 -45.74 3.78
N GLU A 7 -22.38 -45.28 2.89
CA GLU A 7 -22.48 -43.93 2.30
C GLU A 7 -23.73 -43.78 1.42
N LYS A 8 -24.03 -44.79 0.59
CA LYS A 8 -25.25 -44.81 -0.24
C LYS A 8 -26.51 -44.78 0.63
N ALA A 9 -26.52 -45.54 1.74
CA ALA A 9 -27.60 -45.53 2.72
C ALA A 9 -27.75 -44.15 3.38
N ALA A 10 -26.65 -43.51 3.78
CA ALA A 10 -26.66 -42.17 4.34
C ALA A 10 -27.19 -41.11 3.35
N ARG A 11 -26.77 -41.14 2.08
CA ARG A 11 -27.29 -40.25 1.03
C ARG A 11 -28.79 -40.46 0.79
N ARG A 12 -29.26 -41.72 0.82
CA ARG A 12 -30.70 -42.04 0.73
C ARG A 12 -31.47 -41.55 1.96
N PHE A 13 -30.92 -41.72 3.16
CA PHE A 13 -31.55 -41.23 4.39
C PHE A 13 -31.66 -39.70 4.40
N LEU A 14 -30.60 -38.98 4.03
CA LEU A 14 -30.59 -37.52 3.98
C LEU A 14 -31.56 -36.94 2.94
N SER A 15 -31.87 -37.69 1.87
CA SER A 15 -32.85 -37.29 0.86
C SER A 15 -34.29 -37.64 1.27
N THR A 16 -34.53 -38.89 1.68
CA THR A 16 -35.88 -39.45 1.86
C THR A 16 -36.37 -39.51 3.31
N GLY A 17 -35.46 -39.53 4.29
CA GLY A 17 -35.76 -39.79 5.70
C GLY A 17 -35.97 -41.27 6.05
N SER A 18 -35.89 -42.17 5.08
CA SER A 18 -36.03 -43.62 5.27
C SER A 18 -34.69 -44.23 5.68
N ALA A 19 -34.65 -44.85 6.87
CA ALA A 19 -33.56 -45.71 7.28
C ALA A 19 -33.75 -47.08 6.60
N ALA A 20 -32.82 -47.48 5.74
CA ALA A 20 -32.79 -48.85 5.17
C ALA A 20 -32.49 -49.88 6.29
N HIS A 21 -32.31 -51.17 5.96
CA HIS A 21 -31.87 -52.22 6.91
C HIS A 21 -30.44 -52.03 7.49
N THR A 22 -29.94 -50.79 7.54
CA THR A 22 -28.65 -50.40 8.12
C THR A 22 -28.84 -50.02 9.59
N GLY A 23 -27.94 -50.44 10.47
CA GLY A 23 -28.00 -50.12 11.90
C GLY A 23 -27.99 -48.61 12.16
N ALA A 24 -28.72 -48.14 13.18
CA ALA A 24 -28.87 -46.71 13.48
C ALA A 24 -27.53 -46.01 13.75
N ASP A 25 -26.59 -46.67 14.44
CA ASP A 25 -25.25 -46.13 14.74
C ASP A 25 -24.36 -46.03 13.49
N GLU A 26 -24.45 -47.03 12.61
CA GLU A 26 -23.70 -47.06 11.36
C GLU A 26 -24.20 -45.96 10.41
N LEU A 27 -25.53 -45.82 10.30
CA LEU A 27 -26.17 -44.78 9.52
C LEU A 27 -25.86 -43.38 10.08
N ALA A 28 -25.89 -43.22 11.40
CA ALA A 28 -25.53 -41.97 12.08
C ALA A 28 -24.07 -41.57 11.79
N SER A 29 -23.15 -42.54 11.89
CA SER A 29 -21.73 -42.34 11.61
C SER A 29 -21.48 -41.98 10.14
N ALA A 30 -22.16 -42.65 9.20
CA ALA A 30 -22.06 -42.36 7.78
C ALA A 30 -22.62 -40.96 7.43
N CYS A 31 -23.73 -40.55 8.05
CA CYS A 31 -24.27 -39.20 7.88
C CYS A 31 -23.32 -38.12 8.46
N ASP A 32 -22.75 -38.33 9.64
CA ASP A 32 -21.76 -37.39 10.21
C ASP A 32 -20.51 -37.29 9.32
N ARG A 33 -20.02 -38.40 8.75
CA ARG A 33 -18.91 -38.39 7.78
C ARG A 33 -19.23 -37.56 6.54
N LEU A 34 -20.42 -37.69 5.96
CA LEU A 34 -20.84 -36.87 4.81
C LEU A 34 -20.87 -35.37 5.17
N VAL A 35 -21.32 -35.01 6.37
CA VAL A 35 -21.28 -33.62 6.84
C VAL A 35 -19.84 -33.13 7.02
N GLN A 36 -18.96 -33.95 7.58
CA GLN A 36 -17.54 -33.60 7.78
C GLN A 36 -16.81 -33.42 6.44
N GLN A 37 -17.00 -34.32 5.49
CA GLN A 37 -16.42 -34.20 4.13
C GLN A 37 -16.92 -32.95 3.41
N ALA A 38 -18.22 -32.64 3.54
CA ALA A 38 -18.77 -31.39 3.03
C ALA A 38 -18.12 -30.17 3.72
N ALA A 39 -17.83 -30.24 5.02
CA ALA A 39 -17.27 -29.13 5.78
C ALA A 39 -15.80 -28.84 5.44
N GLN A 40 -15.05 -29.81 4.88
CA GLN A 40 -13.68 -29.61 4.41
C GLN A 40 -13.58 -28.71 3.18
N THR A 41 -14.66 -28.58 2.40
CA THR A 41 -14.68 -27.85 1.13
C THR A 41 -15.72 -26.72 1.07
N SER A 42 -16.87 -26.89 1.73
CA SER A 42 -17.95 -25.91 1.72
C SER A 42 -18.82 -25.97 2.97
N LEU A 43 -18.67 -24.97 3.85
CA LEU A 43 -19.51 -24.77 5.02
C LEU A 43 -20.97 -24.49 4.65
N LYS A 44 -21.22 -23.84 3.50
CA LYS A 44 -22.57 -23.65 2.96
C LYS A 44 -23.24 -24.98 2.61
N HIS A 45 -22.52 -25.87 1.94
CA HIS A 45 -23.05 -27.21 1.63
C HIS A 45 -23.22 -28.04 2.91
N ALA A 46 -22.19 -28.08 3.77
CA ALA A 46 -22.23 -28.81 5.04
C ALA A 46 -23.40 -28.35 5.92
N SER A 47 -23.66 -27.04 6.00
CA SER A 47 -24.76 -26.48 6.80
C SER A 47 -26.12 -27.00 6.33
N ARG A 48 -26.32 -27.05 5.01
CA ARG A 48 -27.55 -27.56 4.40
C ARG A 48 -27.71 -29.06 4.67
N VAL A 49 -26.64 -29.83 4.55
CA VAL A 49 -26.66 -31.28 4.84
C VAL A 49 -26.94 -31.53 6.32
N ALA A 50 -26.29 -30.80 7.23
CA ALA A 50 -26.47 -30.95 8.67
C ALA A 50 -27.88 -30.57 9.14
N ARG A 51 -28.46 -29.48 8.60
CA ARG A 51 -29.86 -29.11 8.90
C ARG A 51 -30.85 -30.15 8.41
N ARG A 52 -30.64 -30.69 7.21
CA ARG A 52 -31.44 -31.81 6.70
C ARG A 52 -31.29 -33.04 7.58
N PHE A 53 -30.07 -33.35 8.01
CA PHE A 53 -29.81 -34.47 8.90
C PHE A 53 -30.61 -34.33 10.20
N VAL A 54 -30.58 -33.16 10.86
CA VAL A 54 -31.40 -32.89 12.05
C VAL A 54 -32.89 -33.06 11.77
N ALA A 55 -33.40 -32.46 10.68
CA ALA A 55 -34.81 -32.54 10.33
C ALA A 55 -35.29 -33.98 10.12
N ARG A 56 -34.46 -34.86 9.54
CA ARG A 56 -34.80 -36.27 9.34
C ARG A 56 -34.61 -37.10 10.61
N ALA A 57 -33.50 -36.89 11.32
CA ALA A 57 -33.12 -37.72 12.46
C ALA A 57 -33.95 -37.46 13.73
N THR A 58 -34.56 -36.28 13.89
CA THR A 58 -35.31 -35.92 15.10
C THR A 58 -36.50 -36.87 15.34
N ALA A 59 -37.16 -37.35 14.29
CA ALA A 59 -38.27 -38.31 14.39
C ALA A 59 -37.84 -39.74 14.77
N HIS A 60 -36.57 -40.09 14.53
CA HIS A 60 -36.02 -41.43 14.81
C HIS A 60 -35.38 -41.53 16.21
N GLY A 61 -35.07 -40.41 16.85
CA GLY A 61 -34.46 -40.36 18.18
C GLY A 61 -33.07 -41.00 18.26
N GLY A 62 -32.63 -41.32 19.48
CA GLY A 62 -31.44 -42.14 19.73
C GLY A 62 -30.12 -41.64 19.11
N PRO A 63 -29.24 -42.54 18.64
CA PRO A 63 -27.93 -42.20 18.09
C PRO A 63 -27.98 -41.29 16.84
N LEU A 64 -29.01 -41.43 16.01
CA LEU A 64 -29.20 -40.59 14.82
C LEU A 64 -29.45 -39.13 15.19
N ALA A 65 -30.37 -38.87 16.11
CA ALA A 65 -30.67 -37.51 16.57
C ALA A 65 -29.44 -36.88 17.25
N LEU A 66 -28.75 -37.65 18.09
CA LEU A 66 -27.52 -37.21 18.76
C LEU A 66 -26.42 -36.82 17.76
N ALA A 67 -26.15 -37.68 16.77
CA ALA A 67 -25.17 -37.40 15.72
C ALA A 67 -25.56 -36.16 14.92
N ALA A 68 -26.82 -36.05 14.50
CA ALA A 68 -27.31 -34.92 13.72
C ALA A 68 -27.13 -33.57 14.43
N TRP A 69 -27.51 -33.48 15.72
CA TRP A 69 -27.32 -32.27 16.50
C TRP A 69 -25.85 -31.91 16.69
N ARG A 70 -24.96 -32.91 16.88
CA ARG A 70 -23.51 -32.69 16.96
C ARG A 70 -22.92 -32.22 15.62
N SER A 71 -23.35 -32.80 14.49
CA SER A 71 -22.92 -32.38 13.16
C SER A 71 -23.37 -30.94 12.87
N LEU A 72 -24.63 -30.61 13.17
CA LEU A 72 -25.13 -29.23 13.03
C LEU A 72 -24.33 -28.27 13.89
N ALA A 73 -24.08 -28.60 15.17
CA ALA A 73 -23.34 -27.76 16.08
C ALA A 73 -21.91 -27.48 15.61
N ARG A 74 -21.23 -28.50 15.07
CA ARG A 74 -19.86 -28.36 14.53
C ARG A 74 -19.82 -27.43 13.32
N VAL A 75 -20.72 -27.63 12.36
CA VAL A 75 -20.75 -26.83 11.13
C VAL A 75 -21.18 -25.39 11.39
N THR A 76 -22.16 -25.17 12.26
CA THR A 76 -22.57 -23.80 12.63
C THR A 76 -21.49 -23.10 13.43
N HIS A 77 -20.73 -23.81 14.27
CA HIS A 77 -19.56 -23.26 14.92
C HIS A 77 -18.48 -22.84 13.90
N MET A 78 -18.13 -23.72 12.95
CA MET A 78 -17.17 -23.39 11.89
C MET A 78 -17.62 -22.19 11.06
N SER A 79 -18.93 -22.03 10.82
CA SER A 79 -19.51 -20.92 10.06
C SER A 79 -19.65 -19.60 10.86
N GLY A 80 -19.06 -19.52 12.06
CA GLY A 80 -19.16 -18.35 12.95
C GLY A 80 -20.49 -18.20 13.69
N LYS A 81 -21.47 -19.10 13.50
CA LYS A 81 -22.79 -19.07 14.13
C LYS A 81 -22.77 -19.74 15.51
N HIS A 82 -21.94 -19.23 16.41
CA HIS A 82 -21.66 -19.87 17.70
C HIS A 82 -22.87 -19.97 18.63
N ALA A 83 -23.82 -19.02 18.56
CA ALA A 83 -25.06 -19.10 19.34
C ALA A 83 -25.94 -20.28 18.90
N GLU A 84 -26.03 -20.53 17.58
CA GLU A 84 -26.72 -21.69 17.02
C GLU A 84 -25.99 -22.99 17.37
N ALA A 85 -24.66 -22.99 17.30
CA ALA A 85 -23.83 -24.12 17.73
C ALA A 85 -24.06 -24.48 19.20
N LEU A 86 -24.13 -23.48 20.07
CA LEU A 86 -24.42 -23.68 21.49
C LEU A 86 -25.80 -24.30 21.71
N ALA A 87 -26.83 -23.84 20.99
CA ALA A 87 -28.17 -24.42 21.06
C ALA A 87 -28.16 -25.90 20.61
N ALA A 88 -27.52 -26.20 19.48
CA ALA A 88 -27.42 -27.56 18.96
C ALA A 88 -26.61 -28.50 19.90
N TYR A 89 -25.49 -28.04 20.47
CA TYR A 89 -24.75 -28.82 21.47
C TYR A 89 -25.54 -29.04 22.75
N ARG A 90 -26.41 -28.11 23.17
CA ARG A 90 -27.30 -28.32 24.31
C ARG A 90 -28.32 -29.43 24.05
N GLU A 91 -28.90 -29.49 22.85
CA GLU A 91 -29.79 -30.61 22.48
C GLU A 91 -29.03 -31.94 22.44
N ALA A 92 -27.85 -31.98 21.81
CA ALA A 92 -26.98 -33.16 21.84
C ALA A 92 -26.62 -33.59 23.27
N LYS A 93 -26.41 -32.63 24.18
CA LYS A 93 -26.11 -32.89 25.59
C LYS A 93 -27.32 -33.44 26.35
N LYS A 94 -28.55 -33.07 25.99
CA LYS A 94 -29.76 -33.71 26.58
C LYS A 94 -29.89 -35.17 26.15
N LEU A 95 -29.59 -35.46 24.89
CA LEU A 95 -29.71 -36.82 24.31
C LEU A 95 -28.63 -37.79 24.80
N SER A 96 -27.52 -37.31 25.34
CA SER A 96 -26.38 -38.13 25.81
C SER A 96 -26.21 -38.14 27.33
N ARG A 97 -27.27 -37.85 28.11
CA ARG A 97 -27.19 -37.73 29.59
C ARG A 97 -26.57 -38.94 30.30
N HIS A 98 -26.76 -40.14 29.75
CA HIS A 98 -26.25 -41.39 30.30
C HIS A 98 -24.93 -41.86 29.67
N ASP A 99 -24.32 -41.07 28.79
CA ASP A 99 -23.01 -41.36 28.17
C ASP A 99 -21.97 -40.30 28.58
N PRO A 100 -21.19 -40.57 29.66
CA PRO A 100 -20.17 -39.65 30.13
C PRO A 100 -19.10 -39.31 29.10
N ILE A 101 -18.74 -40.22 28.19
CA ILE A 101 -17.69 -39.99 27.19
C ILE A 101 -18.21 -39.02 26.12
N THR A 102 -19.43 -39.23 25.62
CA THR A 102 -20.03 -38.29 24.66
C THR A 102 -20.29 -36.92 25.29
N GLN A 103 -20.74 -36.88 26.56
CA GLN A 103 -20.85 -35.62 27.32
C GLN A 103 -19.52 -34.87 27.37
N ALA A 104 -18.42 -35.57 27.67
CA ALA A 104 -17.09 -34.99 27.71
C ALA A 104 -16.61 -34.49 26.35
N ARG A 105 -16.93 -35.20 25.25
CA ARG A 105 -16.63 -34.75 23.87
C ARG A 105 -17.43 -33.51 23.49
N ILE A 106 -18.68 -33.41 23.92
CA ILE A 106 -19.50 -32.19 23.77
C ILE A 106 -18.93 -31.05 24.60
N ASP A 107 -18.55 -31.30 25.87
CA ASP A 107 -17.91 -30.29 26.72
C ASP A 107 -16.59 -29.80 26.12
N ARG A 108 -15.77 -30.68 25.52
CA ARG A 108 -14.56 -30.29 24.76
C ARG A 108 -14.88 -29.33 23.61
N ALA A 109 -15.91 -29.63 22.81
CA ALA A 109 -16.31 -28.76 21.70
C ALA A 109 -16.91 -27.43 22.18
N LEU A 110 -17.61 -27.44 23.33
CA LEU A 110 -18.16 -26.24 23.95
C LEU A 110 -17.08 -25.27 24.46
N VAL A 111 -15.83 -25.72 24.67
CA VAL A 111 -14.71 -24.85 25.03
C VAL A 111 -14.58 -23.71 24.01
N ASP A 112 -14.43 -24.04 22.73
CA ASP A 112 -14.26 -23.04 21.66
C ASP A 112 -15.55 -22.23 21.45
N VAL A 113 -16.72 -22.88 21.50
CA VAL A 113 -18.03 -22.19 21.36
C VAL A 113 -18.21 -21.12 22.43
N TYR A 114 -17.97 -21.45 23.71
CA TYR A 114 -18.04 -20.47 24.79
C TYR A 114 -16.97 -19.39 24.67
N MET A 115 -15.76 -19.77 24.25
CA MET A 115 -14.66 -18.83 24.04
C MET A 115 -15.01 -17.75 23.00
N TYR A 116 -15.53 -18.12 21.82
CA TYR A 116 -15.93 -17.13 20.80
C TYR A 116 -17.15 -16.30 21.22
N LEU A 117 -18.03 -16.81 22.09
CA LEU A 117 -19.13 -16.05 22.69
C LEU A 117 -18.68 -15.12 23.85
N GLY A 118 -17.38 -15.11 24.20
CA GLY A 118 -16.85 -14.34 25.33
C GLY A 118 -17.20 -14.92 26.71
N ARG A 119 -17.69 -16.16 26.77
CA ARG A 119 -18.12 -16.86 27.99
C ARG A 119 -16.96 -17.67 28.59
N PHE A 120 -15.89 -16.97 28.95
CA PHE A 120 -14.61 -17.60 29.31
C PHE A 120 -14.68 -18.50 30.55
N LYS A 121 -15.50 -18.16 31.55
CA LYS A 121 -15.68 -18.99 32.75
C LYS A 121 -16.32 -20.34 32.40
N GLU A 122 -17.36 -20.31 31.57
CA GLU A 122 -18.04 -21.52 31.12
C GLU A 122 -17.16 -22.37 30.19
N SER A 123 -16.35 -21.72 29.37
CA SER A 123 -15.32 -22.37 28.54
C SER A 123 -14.31 -23.14 29.40
N GLU A 124 -13.73 -22.49 30.42
CA GLU A 124 -12.80 -23.12 31.35
C GLU A 124 -13.44 -24.28 32.12
N GLN A 125 -14.66 -24.09 32.63
CA GLN A 125 -15.39 -25.15 33.32
C GLN A 125 -15.67 -26.36 32.42
N ALA A 126 -16.03 -26.13 31.15
CA ALA A 126 -16.23 -27.19 30.18
C ALA A 126 -14.94 -27.98 29.92
N ALA A 127 -13.81 -27.28 29.74
CA ALA A 127 -12.50 -27.91 29.59
C ALA A 127 -12.15 -28.79 30.81
N ARG A 128 -12.31 -28.26 32.03
CA ARG A 128 -12.04 -28.99 33.27
C ARG A 128 -12.91 -30.25 33.41
N ARG A 129 -14.21 -30.16 33.12
CA ARG A 129 -15.12 -31.33 33.15
C ARG A 129 -14.70 -32.39 32.14
N ALA A 130 -14.43 -32.00 30.90
CA ALA A 130 -14.00 -32.91 29.84
C ALA A 130 -12.68 -33.62 30.20
N MET A 131 -11.65 -32.87 30.60
CA MET A 131 -10.36 -33.42 31.00
C MET A 131 -10.48 -34.41 32.18
N ALA A 132 -11.31 -34.09 33.19
CA ALA A 132 -11.52 -34.97 34.34
C ALA A 132 -12.18 -36.31 33.94
N VAL A 133 -13.12 -36.30 33.00
CA VAL A 133 -13.73 -37.52 32.48
C VAL A 133 -12.72 -38.32 31.64
N PHE A 134 -12.02 -37.69 30.71
CA PHE A 134 -11.06 -38.41 29.85
C PHE A 134 -9.88 -39.00 30.63
N ARG A 135 -9.43 -38.33 31.70
CA ARG A 135 -8.42 -38.89 32.61
C ARG A 135 -8.94 -40.13 33.33
N ARG A 136 -10.15 -40.09 33.90
CA ARG A 136 -10.76 -41.26 34.57
C ARG A 136 -11.03 -42.44 33.62
N ARG A 137 -11.24 -42.15 32.33
CA ARG A 137 -11.51 -43.15 31.30
C ARG A 137 -10.28 -43.55 30.49
N ASN A 138 -9.08 -43.09 30.87
CA ASN A 138 -7.81 -43.36 30.18
C ASN A 138 -7.82 -43.06 28.67
N SER A 139 -8.58 -42.04 28.25
CA SER A 139 -8.67 -41.64 26.84
C SER A 139 -7.63 -40.56 26.53
N ALA A 140 -6.39 -40.98 26.26
CA ALA A 140 -5.25 -40.08 26.06
C ALA A 140 -5.44 -39.12 24.88
N GLY A 141 -5.98 -39.60 23.75
CA GLY A 141 -6.24 -38.77 22.57
C GLY A 141 -7.31 -37.69 22.79
N ASP A 142 -8.45 -38.04 23.41
CA ASP A 142 -9.48 -37.05 23.75
C ASP A 142 -8.98 -36.05 24.81
N LEU A 143 -8.14 -36.50 25.76
CA LEU A 143 -7.50 -35.62 26.74
C LEU A 143 -6.54 -34.64 26.06
N ALA A 144 -5.68 -35.09 25.15
CA ALA A 144 -4.77 -34.24 24.39
C ALA A 144 -5.53 -33.21 23.55
N GLN A 145 -6.58 -33.61 22.83
CA GLN A 145 -7.41 -32.69 22.06
C GLN A 145 -8.14 -31.67 22.96
N THR A 146 -8.58 -32.07 24.17
CA THR A 146 -9.17 -31.14 25.14
C THR A 146 -8.16 -30.13 25.64
N ARG A 147 -6.91 -30.56 25.87
CA ARG A 147 -5.82 -29.67 26.25
C ARG A 147 -5.53 -28.65 25.16
N VAL A 148 -5.51 -29.04 23.88
CA VAL A 148 -5.38 -28.10 22.75
C VAL A 148 -6.48 -27.04 22.78
N ASN A 149 -7.75 -27.42 22.93
CA ASN A 149 -8.86 -26.45 23.03
C ASN A 149 -8.72 -25.54 24.26
N TYR A 150 -8.24 -26.06 25.39
CA TYR A 150 -7.95 -25.25 26.56
C TYR A 150 -6.76 -24.28 26.31
N GLY A 151 -5.75 -24.71 25.55
CA GLY A 151 -4.69 -23.85 25.05
C GLY A 151 -5.23 -22.69 24.21
N ASN A 152 -6.23 -22.94 23.34
CA ASN A 152 -6.87 -21.89 22.53
C ASN A 152 -7.52 -20.82 23.42
N LEU A 153 -8.21 -21.26 24.48
CA LEU A 153 -8.81 -20.37 25.48
C LEU A 153 -7.73 -19.50 26.15
N LEU A 154 -6.62 -20.10 26.59
CA LEU A 154 -5.51 -19.37 27.19
C LEU A 154 -4.90 -18.37 26.21
N HIS A 155 -4.70 -18.78 24.94
CA HIS A 155 -4.19 -17.91 23.89
C HIS A 155 -5.11 -16.70 23.68
N ARG A 156 -6.43 -16.88 23.63
CA ARG A 156 -7.40 -15.76 23.48
C ARG A 156 -7.47 -14.85 24.72
N GLN A 157 -6.98 -15.31 25.86
CA GLN A 157 -6.82 -14.52 27.08
C GLN A 157 -5.43 -13.88 27.20
N ASP A 158 -4.64 -13.88 26.14
CA ASP A 158 -3.26 -13.37 26.06
C ASP A 158 -2.27 -14.12 26.98
N ARG A 159 -2.60 -15.35 27.40
CA ARG A 159 -1.75 -16.22 28.25
C ARG A 159 -0.87 -17.11 27.39
N HIS A 160 -0.07 -16.51 26.51
CA HIS A 160 0.63 -17.22 25.43
C HIS A 160 1.66 -18.24 25.90
N ARG A 161 2.44 -17.97 26.96
CA ARG A 161 3.43 -18.95 27.49
C ARG A 161 2.77 -20.19 28.07
N GLU A 162 1.62 -20.03 28.72
CA GLU A 162 0.87 -21.18 29.25
C GLU A 162 0.26 -22.01 28.11
N ALA A 163 -0.26 -21.34 27.08
CA ALA A 163 -0.74 -21.99 25.87
C ALA A 163 0.39 -22.72 25.12
N GLU A 164 1.55 -22.09 24.95
CA GLU A 164 2.75 -22.67 24.32
C GLU A 164 3.14 -24.00 24.98
N ARG A 165 3.23 -24.05 26.31
CA ARG A 165 3.56 -25.28 27.03
C ARG A 165 2.53 -26.38 26.77
N ILE A 166 1.23 -26.05 26.80
CA ILE A 166 0.16 -27.01 26.49
C ILE A 166 0.25 -27.51 25.05
N TYR A 167 0.55 -26.63 24.09
CA TYR A 167 0.67 -27.03 22.70
C TYR A 167 1.92 -27.88 22.45
N ARG A 168 3.06 -27.60 23.09
CA ARG A 168 4.24 -28.46 23.00
C ARG A 168 3.97 -29.87 23.54
N ASP A 169 3.28 -29.99 24.68
CA ASP A 169 2.87 -31.30 25.20
C ASP A 169 1.95 -32.03 24.21
N ALA A 170 1.05 -31.30 23.55
CA ALA A 170 0.15 -31.87 22.54
C ALA A 170 0.89 -32.27 21.25
N VAL A 171 1.86 -31.47 20.79
CA VAL A 171 2.75 -31.82 19.67
C VAL A 171 3.48 -33.12 19.98
N ALA A 172 4.19 -33.19 21.11
CA ALA A 172 4.94 -34.37 21.51
C ALA A 172 4.05 -35.63 21.58
N PHE A 173 2.81 -35.49 22.06
CA PHE A 173 1.85 -36.58 22.03
C PHE A 173 1.48 -36.99 20.60
N PHE A 174 1.02 -36.05 19.76
CA PHE A 174 0.52 -36.39 18.41
C PHE A 174 1.62 -36.80 17.42
N GLU A 175 2.88 -36.43 17.64
CA GLU A 175 4.04 -36.95 16.89
C GLU A 175 4.23 -38.45 17.06
N THR A 176 3.79 -39.02 18.18
CA THR A 176 3.82 -40.47 18.43
C THR A 176 2.59 -41.21 17.88
N THR A 177 1.70 -40.51 17.16
CA THR A 177 0.45 -41.06 16.64
C THR A 177 0.34 -40.88 15.13
N ASP A 178 -0.48 -41.71 14.47
CA ASP A 178 -0.79 -41.54 13.03
C ASP A 178 -1.77 -40.39 12.74
N ASN A 179 -2.14 -39.58 13.75
CA ASN A 179 -3.12 -38.50 13.59
C ASN A 179 -2.47 -37.19 13.11
N THR A 180 -2.08 -37.18 11.84
CA THR A 180 -1.43 -36.04 11.18
C THR A 180 -2.28 -34.77 11.15
N VAL A 181 -3.61 -34.90 11.10
CA VAL A 181 -4.55 -33.75 11.12
C VAL A 181 -4.57 -33.07 12.49
N ALA A 182 -4.50 -33.84 13.57
CA ALA A 182 -4.37 -33.28 14.92
C ALA A 182 -2.99 -32.68 15.15
N LEU A 183 -1.93 -33.34 14.66
CA LEU A 183 -0.57 -32.81 14.74
C LEU A 183 -0.43 -31.45 14.03
N ALA A 184 -0.97 -31.32 12.82
CA ALA A 184 -0.98 -30.06 12.07
C ALA A 184 -1.69 -28.93 12.85
N ARG A 185 -2.79 -29.26 13.54
CA ARG A 185 -3.52 -28.32 14.40
C ARG A 185 -2.68 -27.85 15.58
N CYS A 186 -1.92 -28.76 16.20
CA CYS A 186 -1.00 -28.42 17.27
C CYS A 186 0.13 -27.52 16.76
N TYR A 187 0.71 -27.79 15.58
CA TYR A 187 1.71 -26.92 14.97
C TYR A 187 1.17 -25.52 14.69
N TYR A 188 0.00 -25.41 14.07
CA TYR A 188 -0.67 -24.13 13.82
C TYR A 188 -0.91 -23.33 15.13
N ASN A 189 -1.48 -23.98 16.14
CA ASN A 189 -1.78 -23.32 17.41
C ASN A 189 -0.53 -22.92 18.20
N LEU A 190 0.52 -23.76 18.15
CA LEU A 190 1.83 -23.43 18.71
C LEU A 190 2.44 -22.23 17.99
N ALA A 191 2.42 -22.23 16.65
CA ALA A 191 2.89 -21.12 15.84
C ALA A 191 2.18 -19.81 16.21
N ASN A 192 0.84 -19.80 16.31
CA ASN A 192 0.07 -18.63 16.76
C ASN A 192 0.60 -18.03 18.08
N SER A 193 0.86 -18.88 19.09
CA SER A 193 1.42 -18.41 20.37
C SER A 193 2.88 -17.95 20.25
N LEU A 194 3.70 -18.63 19.44
CA LEU A 194 5.10 -18.28 19.23
C LEU A 194 5.25 -16.93 18.53
N VAL A 195 4.37 -16.57 17.59
CA VAL A 195 4.40 -15.24 16.97
C VAL A 195 4.10 -14.15 18.00
N GLN A 196 3.12 -14.35 18.90
CA GLN A 196 2.83 -13.40 19.99
C GLN A 196 4.01 -13.22 20.96
N LEU A 197 4.85 -14.25 21.08
CA LEU A 197 6.07 -14.27 21.90
C LEU A 197 7.34 -13.90 21.10
N PHE A 198 7.22 -13.56 19.82
CA PHE A 198 8.32 -13.19 18.92
C PHE A 198 9.40 -14.28 18.75
N HIS A 199 8.95 -15.52 18.64
CA HIS A 199 9.76 -16.67 18.18
C HIS A 199 9.47 -16.92 16.68
N MET A 200 9.90 -15.99 15.83
CA MET A 200 9.42 -15.87 14.45
C MET A 200 9.85 -17.04 13.55
N GLU A 201 11.10 -17.48 13.64
CA GLU A 201 11.66 -18.55 12.80
C GLU A 201 11.07 -19.92 13.12
N GLU A 202 10.75 -20.17 14.39
CA GLU A 202 10.06 -21.40 14.80
C GLU A 202 8.60 -21.37 14.33
N ALA A 203 7.92 -20.24 14.50
CA ALA A 203 6.53 -20.08 14.05
C ALA A 203 6.38 -20.28 12.54
N ASP A 204 7.26 -19.67 11.73
CA ASP A 204 7.27 -19.82 10.26
C ASP A 204 7.35 -21.30 9.84
N ARG A 205 8.32 -22.05 10.40
CA ARG A 205 8.50 -23.48 10.12
C ARG A 205 7.28 -24.30 10.52
N LEU A 206 6.67 -23.99 11.67
CA LEU A 206 5.49 -24.71 12.15
C LEU A 206 4.24 -24.43 11.32
N TYR A 207 4.01 -23.19 10.89
CA TYR A 207 2.94 -22.90 9.94
C TYR A 207 3.14 -23.64 8.62
N CYS A 208 4.34 -23.61 8.05
CA CYS A 208 4.64 -24.33 6.80
C CYS A 208 4.38 -25.84 6.93
N ARG A 209 4.76 -26.44 8.07
CA ARG A 209 4.45 -27.85 8.37
C ARG A 209 2.94 -28.10 8.49
N ALA A 210 2.21 -27.21 9.16
CA ALA A 210 0.76 -27.32 9.29
C ALA A 210 0.06 -27.26 7.92
N VAL A 211 0.46 -26.30 7.06
CA VAL A 211 -0.03 -26.20 5.67
C VAL A 211 0.22 -27.49 4.92
N ALA A 212 1.46 -27.98 4.90
CA ALA A 212 1.81 -29.20 4.16
C ALA A 212 1.02 -30.43 4.60
N LEU A 213 0.85 -30.63 5.92
CA LEU A 213 0.09 -31.76 6.46
C LEU A 213 -1.40 -31.65 6.14
N TRP A 214 -2.02 -30.48 6.28
CA TRP A 214 -3.44 -30.29 5.97
C TRP A 214 -3.75 -30.35 4.48
N SER A 215 -2.90 -29.79 3.61
CA SER A 215 -3.04 -29.93 2.16
C SER A 215 -2.95 -31.40 1.74
N LYS A 216 -1.98 -32.16 2.27
CA LYS A 216 -1.87 -33.61 2.01
C LYS A 216 -3.11 -34.39 2.48
N ALA A 217 -3.76 -33.93 3.54
CA ALA A 217 -4.98 -34.53 4.08
C ALA A 217 -6.28 -34.05 3.39
N GLY A 218 -6.21 -33.14 2.42
CA GLY A 218 -7.38 -32.55 1.76
C GLY A 218 -8.19 -31.59 2.64
N CYS A 219 -7.60 -31.08 3.72
CA CYS A 219 -8.22 -30.12 4.64
C CYS A 219 -7.92 -28.68 4.19
N GLU A 220 -8.45 -28.27 3.04
CA GLU A 220 -8.15 -26.98 2.41
C GLU A 220 -8.44 -25.77 3.31
N LEU A 221 -9.53 -25.81 4.09
CA LEU A 221 -9.85 -24.72 5.02
C LEU A 221 -8.86 -24.61 6.18
N ASP A 222 -8.45 -25.72 6.79
CA ASP A 222 -7.45 -25.68 7.87
C ASP A 222 -6.07 -25.23 7.31
N ALA A 223 -5.70 -25.67 6.11
CA ALA A 223 -4.49 -25.19 5.43
C ALA A 223 -4.54 -23.67 5.17
N CYS A 224 -5.71 -23.16 4.77
CA CYS A 224 -5.96 -21.74 4.60
C CYS A 224 -5.81 -20.96 5.93
N ASP A 225 -6.29 -21.50 7.06
CA ASP A 225 -6.11 -20.89 8.39
C ASP A 225 -4.62 -20.73 8.76
N ALA A 226 -3.77 -21.71 8.43
CA ALA A 226 -2.33 -21.61 8.65
C ALA A 226 -1.66 -20.58 7.73
N ARG A 227 -2.09 -20.47 6.47
CA ARG A 227 -1.63 -19.43 5.54
C ARG A 227 -2.03 -18.03 6.00
N TYR A 228 -3.25 -17.88 6.52
CA TYR A 228 -3.70 -16.65 7.16
C TYR A 228 -2.80 -16.28 8.37
N GLY A 229 -2.37 -17.26 9.17
CA GLY A 229 -1.36 -17.05 10.23
C GLY A 229 0.01 -16.60 9.71
N LEU A 230 0.47 -17.15 8.58
CA LEU A 230 1.69 -16.68 7.89
C LEU A 230 1.57 -15.25 7.40
N ALA A 231 0.40 -14.84 6.89
CA ALA A 231 0.16 -13.47 6.47
C ALA A 231 0.40 -12.47 7.62
N TRP A 232 -0.08 -12.80 8.84
CA TRP A 232 0.16 -11.98 10.02
C TRP A 232 1.65 -11.95 10.43
N LEU A 233 2.34 -13.10 10.34
CA LEU A 233 3.79 -13.16 10.56
C LEU A 233 4.56 -12.27 9.56
N HIS A 234 4.22 -12.36 8.27
CA HIS A 234 4.82 -11.53 7.22
C HIS A 234 4.57 -10.04 7.44
N MET A 235 3.38 -9.66 7.91
CA MET A 235 3.09 -8.28 8.29
C MET A 235 4.05 -7.79 9.39
N LEU A 236 4.22 -8.55 10.47
CA LEU A 236 5.12 -8.18 11.58
C LEU A 236 6.58 -8.06 11.12
N LEU A 237 7.02 -8.89 10.17
CA LEU A 237 8.36 -8.85 9.60
C LEU A 237 8.55 -7.74 8.54
N GLY A 238 7.51 -6.94 8.28
CA GLY A 238 7.52 -5.86 7.27
C GLY A 238 7.40 -6.33 5.82
N ARG A 239 7.09 -7.61 5.58
CA ARG A 239 6.75 -8.14 4.25
C ARG A 239 5.28 -7.86 3.94
N LEU A 240 4.92 -6.57 3.93
CA LEU A 240 3.51 -6.12 3.89
C LEU A 240 2.79 -6.52 2.59
N HIS A 241 3.48 -6.46 1.46
CA HIS A 241 2.92 -6.90 0.17
C HIS A 241 2.61 -8.40 0.16
N VAL A 242 3.50 -9.25 0.69
CA VAL A 242 3.27 -10.70 0.83
C VAL A 242 2.05 -10.95 1.73
N ALA A 243 1.95 -10.22 2.85
CA ALA A 243 0.80 -10.31 3.73
C ALA A 243 -0.51 -9.97 2.99
N LEU A 244 -0.55 -8.89 2.19
CA LEU A 244 -1.74 -8.54 1.40
C LEU A 244 -2.10 -9.64 0.37
N MET A 245 -1.10 -10.21 -0.30
CA MET A 245 -1.32 -11.30 -1.27
C MET A 245 -1.89 -12.55 -0.59
N GLU A 246 -1.30 -13.00 0.52
CA GLU A 246 -1.79 -14.15 1.29
C GLU A 246 -3.20 -13.91 1.83
N LEU A 247 -3.49 -12.70 2.34
CA LEU A 247 -4.83 -12.34 2.81
C LEU A 247 -5.86 -12.38 1.68
N ALA A 248 -5.51 -11.91 0.47
CA ALA A 248 -6.40 -11.95 -0.69
C ALA A 248 -6.72 -13.39 -1.14
N GLU A 249 -5.71 -14.27 -1.11
CA GLU A 249 -5.89 -15.69 -1.45
C GLU A 249 -6.74 -16.41 -0.39
N CYS A 250 -6.48 -16.15 0.89
CA CYS A 250 -7.30 -16.69 1.98
C CYS A 250 -8.75 -16.20 1.87
N GLU A 251 -8.98 -14.91 1.59
CA GLU A 251 -10.32 -14.35 1.43
C GLU A 251 -11.10 -15.07 0.30
N ALA A 252 -10.43 -15.40 -0.81
CA ALA A 252 -11.06 -16.14 -1.92
C ALA A 252 -11.44 -17.58 -1.53
N VAL A 253 -10.58 -18.28 -0.79
CA VAL A 253 -10.84 -19.64 -0.28
C VAL A 253 -12.03 -19.63 0.68
N TYR A 254 -12.03 -18.72 1.67
CA TYR A 254 -13.13 -18.59 2.63
C TYR A 254 -14.46 -18.27 1.93
N ARG A 255 -14.44 -17.36 0.95
CA ARG A 255 -15.64 -17.01 0.17
C ARG A 255 -16.21 -18.19 -0.60
N LYS A 256 -15.34 -18.95 -1.28
CA LYS A 256 -15.73 -20.16 -2.03
C LYS A 256 -16.32 -21.21 -1.09
N ALA A 257 -15.75 -21.36 0.10
CA ALA A 257 -16.25 -22.29 1.10
C ALA A 257 -17.53 -21.80 1.80
N GLY A 258 -17.85 -20.51 1.74
CA GLY A 258 -18.95 -19.89 2.46
C GLY A 258 -18.65 -19.71 3.94
N ASP A 259 -17.42 -19.31 4.28
CA ASP A 259 -16.99 -18.91 5.61
C ASP A 259 -16.99 -17.38 5.76
N PRO A 260 -18.09 -16.77 6.23
CA PRO A 260 -18.18 -15.33 6.40
C PRO A 260 -17.26 -14.79 7.52
N ARG A 261 -16.81 -15.65 8.45
CA ARG A 261 -15.89 -15.26 9.52
C ARG A 261 -14.49 -15.08 8.95
N GLY A 262 -13.98 -16.07 8.21
CA GLY A 262 -12.69 -15.99 7.52
C GLY A 262 -12.60 -14.78 6.59
N GLU A 263 -13.63 -14.53 5.78
CA GLU A 263 -13.70 -13.34 4.90
C GLU A 263 -13.62 -12.02 5.68
N ALA A 264 -14.27 -11.94 6.85
CA ALA A 264 -14.24 -10.74 7.69
C ALA A 264 -12.88 -10.55 8.39
N LEU A 265 -12.18 -11.63 8.76
CA LEU A 265 -10.83 -11.59 9.32
C LEU A 265 -9.82 -11.06 8.30
N CYS A 266 -9.85 -11.54 7.06
CA CYS A 266 -9.00 -11.00 5.99
C CYS A 266 -9.23 -9.49 5.78
N THR A 267 -10.48 -9.04 5.87
CA THR A 267 -10.81 -7.61 5.76
C THR A 267 -10.26 -6.80 6.94
N LEU A 268 -10.31 -7.36 8.16
CA LEU A 268 -9.81 -6.70 9.37
C LEU A 268 -8.30 -6.53 9.33
N ASP A 269 -7.55 -7.59 9.02
CA ASP A 269 -6.09 -7.51 9.07
C ASP A 269 -5.53 -6.78 7.85
N ARG A 270 -6.26 -6.73 6.72
CA ARG A 270 -5.95 -5.79 5.65
C ARG A 270 -6.04 -4.32 6.12
N ALA A 271 -6.99 -4.00 7.03
CA ALA A 271 -7.03 -2.66 7.64
C ALA A 271 -5.79 -2.38 8.50
N GLU A 272 -5.30 -3.39 9.23
CA GLU A 272 -4.05 -3.30 10.02
C GLU A 272 -2.83 -3.11 9.11
N VAL A 273 -2.74 -3.87 8.01
CA VAL A 273 -1.67 -3.70 7.01
C VAL A 273 -1.73 -2.31 6.37
N TYR A 274 -2.92 -1.79 6.06
CA TYR A 274 -3.07 -0.43 5.52
C TYR A 274 -2.66 0.66 6.51
N LEU A 275 -2.94 0.51 7.82
CA LEU A 275 -2.35 1.38 8.86
C LEU A 275 -0.82 1.33 8.82
N HIS A 276 -0.25 0.12 8.75
CA HIS A 276 1.20 -0.06 8.60
C HIS A 276 1.77 0.44 7.27
N LEU A 277 0.95 0.73 6.26
CA LEU A 277 1.36 1.33 4.99
C LEU A 277 1.11 2.84 4.95
N GLY A 278 0.40 3.44 5.93
CA GLY A 278 -0.03 4.85 5.84
C GLY A 278 -1.19 5.08 4.86
N LEU A 279 -1.86 4.02 4.41
CA LEU A 279 -3.08 4.07 3.58
C LEU A 279 -4.31 4.25 4.47
N THR A 280 -4.34 5.37 5.18
CA THR A 280 -5.24 5.59 6.32
C THR A 280 -6.72 5.61 5.92
N SER A 281 -7.05 6.15 4.75
CA SER A 281 -8.42 6.15 4.23
C SER A 281 -8.93 4.74 3.93
N GLU A 282 -8.12 3.92 3.28
CA GLU A 282 -8.45 2.52 3.00
C GLU A 282 -8.47 1.66 4.27
N ALA A 283 -7.61 1.95 5.24
CA ALA A 283 -7.64 1.34 6.56
C ALA A 283 -8.96 1.64 7.28
N LEU A 284 -9.39 2.91 7.29
CA LEU A 284 -10.63 3.33 7.92
C LEU A 284 -11.84 2.60 7.32
N GLU A 285 -11.91 2.53 5.99
CA GLU A 285 -13.02 1.89 5.28
C GLU A 285 -13.02 0.37 5.50
N SER A 286 -11.86 -0.28 5.42
CA SER A 286 -11.74 -1.71 5.69
C SER A 286 -12.13 -2.06 7.13
N ALA A 287 -11.72 -1.23 8.11
CA ALA A 287 -12.08 -1.40 9.51
C ALA A 287 -13.60 -1.23 9.74
N ARG A 288 -14.25 -0.25 9.10
CA ARG A 288 -15.72 -0.09 9.14
C ARG A 288 -16.44 -1.32 8.59
N GLN A 289 -16.01 -1.82 7.44
CA GLN A 289 -16.60 -3.00 6.80
C GLN A 289 -16.46 -4.25 7.69
N ALA A 290 -15.27 -4.47 8.25
CA ALA A 290 -15.01 -5.57 9.18
C ALA A 290 -15.90 -5.46 10.43
N GLN A 291 -16.00 -4.27 11.04
CA GLN A 291 -16.83 -4.03 12.23
C GLN A 291 -18.30 -4.40 11.98
N VAL A 292 -18.87 -3.97 10.85
CA VAL A 292 -20.26 -4.30 10.47
C VAL A 292 -20.45 -5.80 10.28
N ARG A 293 -19.51 -6.48 9.60
CA ARG A 293 -19.58 -7.93 9.38
C ARG A 293 -19.52 -8.70 10.70
N PHE A 294 -18.59 -8.36 11.60
CA PHE A 294 -18.48 -9.02 12.90
C PHE A 294 -19.68 -8.74 13.81
N SER A 295 -20.24 -7.53 13.76
CA SER A 295 -21.48 -7.20 14.49
C SER A 295 -22.64 -8.10 14.05
N LYS A 296 -22.81 -8.32 12.73
CA LYS A 296 -23.84 -9.24 12.19
C LYS A 296 -23.60 -10.70 12.59
N LEU A 297 -22.35 -11.11 12.76
CA LEU A 297 -21.98 -12.46 13.22
C LEU A 297 -22.07 -12.62 14.74
N GLY A 298 -22.28 -11.54 15.50
CA GLY A 298 -22.27 -11.56 16.97
C GLY A 298 -20.87 -11.74 17.57
N LEU A 299 -19.82 -11.43 16.81
CA LEU A 299 -18.41 -11.58 17.19
C LEU A 299 -17.88 -10.29 17.81
N ARG A 300 -18.15 -10.09 19.11
CA ARG A 300 -17.86 -8.84 19.83
C ARG A 300 -16.37 -8.50 19.89
N TYR A 301 -15.50 -9.49 20.16
CA TYR A 301 -14.07 -9.27 20.27
C TYR A 301 -13.49 -8.73 18.95
N GLU A 302 -13.79 -9.41 17.84
CA GLU A 302 -13.34 -9.04 16.50
C GLU A 302 -13.96 -7.70 16.08
N SER A 303 -15.23 -7.44 16.42
CA SER A 303 -15.86 -6.12 16.22
C SER A 303 -15.17 -5.01 17.04
N SER A 304 -14.63 -5.31 18.21
CA SER A 304 -13.92 -4.35 19.07
C SER A 304 -12.51 -4.07 18.53
N LYS A 305 -11.82 -5.09 18.01
CA LYS A 305 -10.55 -4.94 17.27
C LYS A 305 -10.75 -4.08 16.02
N ALA A 306 -11.82 -4.31 15.26
CA ALA A 306 -12.18 -3.46 14.12
C ALA A 306 -12.45 -1.99 14.53
N ALA A 307 -13.14 -1.77 15.64
CA ALA A 307 -13.39 -0.43 16.17
C ALA A 307 -12.09 0.28 16.62
N LEU A 308 -11.10 -0.47 17.13
CA LEU A 308 -9.79 0.06 17.48
C LEU A 308 -9.02 0.56 16.25
N PHE A 309 -8.94 -0.24 15.18
CA PHE A 309 -8.28 0.18 13.93
C PHE A 309 -9.00 1.34 13.24
N ARG A 310 -10.33 1.36 13.33
CA ARG A 310 -11.14 2.50 12.91
C ARG A 310 -10.77 3.76 13.71
N ALA A 311 -10.54 3.64 15.02
CA ALA A 311 -10.13 4.76 15.85
C ALA A 311 -8.74 5.28 15.48
N GLN A 312 -7.75 4.40 15.30
CA GLN A 312 -6.40 4.76 14.84
C GLN A 312 -6.43 5.45 13.48
N SER A 313 -7.14 4.88 12.51
CA SER A 313 -7.29 5.50 11.19
C SER A 313 -7.96 6.88 11.27
N ALA A 314 -8.96 7.04 12.14
CA ALA A 314 -9.64 8.32 12.33
C ALA A 314 -8.78 9.36 13.06
N ILE A 315 -7.83 8.94 13.92
CA ILE A 315 -6.84 9.84 14.54
C ILE A 315 -5.91 10.39 13.47
N ASP A 316 -5.36 9.50 12.65
CA ASP A 316 -4.43 9.84 11.57
C ASP A 316 -5.07 10.74 10.49
N LEU A 317 -6.39 10.66 10.31
CA LEU A 317 -7.17 11.55 9.42
C LEU A 317 -7.75 12.79 10.14
N GLU A 318 -7.40 13.01 11.42
CA GLU A 318 -7.89 14.11 12.25
C GLU A 318 -9.42 14.14 12.46
N LEU A 319 -10.12 13.03 12.19
CA LEU A 319 -11.56 12.84 12.37
C LEU A 319 -11.91 12.58 13.85
N THR A 320 -11.66 13.59 14.69
CA THR A 320 -11.74 13.50 16.16
C THR A 320 -13.06 12.91 16.69
N GLY A 321 -14.19 13.28 16.08
CA GLY A 321 -15.50 12.75 16.49
C GLY A 321 -15.65 11.25 16.24
N GLU A 322 -15.13 10.75 15.12
CA GLU A 322 -15.13 9.32 14.81
C GLU A 322 -14.12 8.54 15.63
N ALA A 323 -12.93 9.10 15.86
CA ALA A 323 -11.91 8.53 16.73
C ALA A 323 -12.46 8.27 18.14
N ARG A 324 -13.09 9.28 18.76
CA ARG A 324 -13.67 9.17 20.12
C ARG A 324 -14.78 8.12 20.23
N ARG A 325 -15.69 8.07 19.25
CA ARG A 325 -16.77 7.06 19.24
C ARG A 325 -16.20 5.65 19.08
N SER A 326 -15.27 5.48 18.14
CA SER A 326 -14.72 4.17 17.80
C SER A 326 -13.88 3.60 18.94
N ILE A 327 -13.08 4.44 19.62
CA ILE A 327 -12.28 3.99 20.76
C ILE A 327 -13.14 3.62 21.97
N GLN A 328 -14.25 4.34 22.21
CA GLN A 328 -15.20 4.02 23.27
C GLN A 328 -15.84 2.64 23.03
N ILE A 329 -16.24 2.34 21.79
CA ILE A 329 -16.78 1.02 21.41
C ILE A 329 -15.73 -0.07 21.67
N ALA A 330 -14.49 0.13 21.22
CA ALA A 330 -13.40 -0.82 21.44
C ALA A 330 -13.18 -1.09 22.94
N ARG A 331 -13.06 -0.02 23.74
CA ARG A 331 -12.84 -0.11 25.20
C ARG A 331 -13.97 -0.86 25.90
N GLN A 332 -15.23 -0.53 25.61
CA GLN A 332 -16.39 -1.19 26.21
C GLN A 332 -16.42 -2.68 25.86
N GLY A 333 -16.16 -3.03 24.60
CA GLY A 333 -16.12 -4.41 24.15
C GLY A 333 -15.02 -5.23 24.84
N PHE A 334 -13.78 -4.73 24.85
CA PHE A 334 -12.68 -5.41 25.53
C PHE A 334 -12.87 -5.52 27.05
N GLN A 335 -13.51 -4.53 27.68
CA GLN A 335 -13.86 -4.58 29.10
C GLN A 335 -14.90 -5.68 29.39
N GLN A 336 -15.93 -5.81 28.54
CA GLN A 336 -16.93 -6.88 28.66
C GLN A 336 -16.31 -8.26 28.46
N ASP A 337 -15.37 -8.38 27.51
CA ASP A 337 -14.60 -9.61 27.28
C ASP A 337 -13.51 -9.85 28.35
N LYS A 338 -13.27 -8.88 29.24
CA LYS A 338 -12.18 -8.93 30.23
C LYS A 338 -10.80 -9.16 29.58
N ASN A 339 -10.63 -8.73 28.34
CA ASN A 339 -9.36 -8.79 27.63
C ASN A 339 -8.49 -7.62 28.10
N ARG A 340 -7.57 -7.89 29.02
CA ARG A 340 -6.70 -6.87 29.64
C ARG A 340 -5.66 -6.31 28.66
N GLY A 341 -5.16 -7.16 27.75
CA GLY A 341 -4.18 -6.77 26.74
C GLY A 341 -4.72 -5.66 25.83
N PHE A 342 -5.81 -5.95 25.13
CA PHE A 342 -6.45 -4.99 24.22
C PHE A 342 -7.11 -3.81 24.93
N LEU A 343 -7.51 -3.95 26.20
CA LEU A 343 -7.88 -2.79 27.02
C LEU A 343 -6.69 -1.83 27.20
N GLY A 344 -5.49 -2.36 27.44
CA GLY A 344 -4.26 -1.57 27.46
C GLY A 344 -3.97 -0.90 26.12
N VAL A 345 -4.22 -1.57 24.99
CA VAL A 345 -4.07 -0.99 23.65
C VAL A 345 -5.06 0.14 23.40
N ALA A 346 -6.32 -0.04 23.82
CA ALA A 346 -7.32 1.01 23.73
C ALA A 346 -6.91 2.24 24.57
N MET A 347 -6.45 2.05 25.80
CA MET A 347 -5.93 3.13 26.66
C MET A 347 -4.73 3.85 26.03
N LEU A 348 -3.82 3.09 25.41
CA LEU A 348 -2.68 3.64 24.70
C LEU A 348 -3.13 4.55 23.55
N THR A 349 -4.12 4.12 22.78
CA THR A 349 -4.69 4.89 21.67
C THR A 349 -5.47 6.11 22.15
N GLU A 350 -6.20 6.02 23.27
CA GLU A 350 -6.87 7.17 23.91
C GLU A 350 -5.86 8.25 24.35
N SER A 351 -4.63 7.86 24.69
CA SER A 351 -3.56 8.81 25.02
C SER A 351 -3.16 9.68 23.83
N ASP A 352 -3.32 9.19 22.60
CA ASP A 352 -3.03 9.94 21.39
C ASP A 352 -4.15 10.95 21.05
N ILE A 353 -5.41 10.69 21.43
CA ILE A 353 -6.56 11.61 21.21
C ILE A 353 -6.55 12.80 22.20
N SER A 354 -6.05 12.59 23.42
CA SER A 354 -6.33 13.48 24.57
C SER A 354 -5.26 14.53 24.87
N ALA A 355 -4.21 14.67 24.06
CA ALA A 355 -3.00 15.38 24.46
C ALA A 355 -3.13 16.92 24.41
N ARG A 356 -3.70 17.51 25.48
CA ARG A 356 -3.44 18.92 25.87
C ARG A 356 -2.47 19.06 27.06
N ASN A 357 -2.08 17.96 27.71
CA ASN A 357 -1.14 17.97 28.86
C ASN A 357 -0.22 16.73 28.88
N ASN A 358 1.09 16.95 28.83
CA ASN A 358 2.14 15.91 28.79
C ASN A 358 2.19 15.03 30.05
N GLY A 359 1.87 15.57 31.24
CA GLY A 359 1.90 14.80 32.49
C GLY A 359 0.82 13.71 32.55
N SER A 360 -0.39 14.00 32.05
CA SER A 360 -1.48 13.00 31.95
C SER A 360 -1.16 11.91 30.92
N ARG A 361 -0.40 12.25 29.87
CA ARG A 361 0.03 11.30 28.84
C ARG A 361 1.02 10.28 29.39
N ALA A 362 2.07 10.73 30.08
CA ALA A 362 3.08 9.86 30.67
C ALA A 362 2.48 8.83 31.65
N ALA A 363 1.59 9.27 32.55
CA ALA A 363 0.93 8.37 33.51
C ALA A 363 0.09 7.27 32.81
N ARG A 364 -0.60 7.60 31.72
CA ARG A 364 -1.35 6.62 30.91
C ARG A 364 -0.44 5.62 30.21
N LEU A 365 0.69 6.08 29.67
CA LEU A 365 1.70 5.20 29.05
C LEU A 365 2.24 4.19 30.07
N THR A 366 2.62 4.64 31.27
CA THR A 366 3.10 3.76 32.34
C THR A 366 2.03 2.74 32.75
N HIS A 367 0.77 3.15 32.89
CA HIS A 367 -0.31 2.24 33.24
C HIS A 367 -0.56 1.19 32.16
N ALA A 368 -0.63 1.60 30.89
CA ALA A 368 -0.79 0.68 29.75
C ALA A 368 0.36 -0.34 29.71
N ARG A 369 1.60 0.13 29.88
CA ARG A 369 2.79 -0.71 29.94
C ARG A 369 2.70 -1.80 31.01
N GLN A 370 2.27 -1.45 32.22
CA GLN A 370 2.08 -2.43 33.31
C GLN A 370 1.09 -3.53 32.94
N GLN A 371 0.03 -3.21 32.19
CA GLN A 371 -0.91 -4.22 31.68
C GLN A 371 -0.25 -5.14 30.65
N PHE A 372 0.56 -4.59 29.74
CA PHE A 372 1.27 -5.39 28.73
C PHE A 372 2.33 -6.31 29.33
N VAL A 373 3.01 -5.89 30.40
CA VAL A 373 3.95 -6.76 31.15
C VAL A 373 3.20 -7.91 31.81
N ARG A 374 2.09 -7.61 32.52
CA ARG A 374 1.25 -8.64 33.16
C ARG A 374 0.66 -9.62 32.16
N SER A 375 0.30 -9.13 30.97
CA SER A 375 -0.29 -9.93 29.88
C SER A 375 0.76 -10.51 28.93
N GLN A 376 2.07 -10.30 29.19
CA GLN A 376 3.18 -10.84 28.39
C GLN A 376 3.10 -10.50 26.90
N LEU A 377 2.76 -9.25 26.57
CA LEU A 377 2.61 -8.74 25.21
C LEU A 377 3.84 -7.92 24.78
N PRO A 378 4.92 -8.54 24.26
CA PRO A 378 6.18 -7.86 23.95
C PRO A 378 6.04 -6.76 22.89
N LEU A 379 5.19 -6.95 21.87
CA LEU A 379 4.92 -5.94 20.85
C LEU A 379 4.42 -4.64 21.48
N TRP A 380 3.39 -4.74 22.30
CA TRP A 380 2.77 -3.58 22.94
C TRP A 380 3.63 -2.97 24.04
N GLN A 381 4.49 -3.76 24.69
CA GLN A 381 5.55 -3.23 25.55
C GLN A 381 6.52 -2.35 24.74
N ALA A 382 7.01 -2.83 23.59
CA ALA A 382 7.91 -2.05 22.74
C ALA A 382 7.24 -0.77 22.21
N ILE A 383 5.99 -0.85 21.74
CA ILE A 383 5.24 0.34 21.28
C ILE A 383 5.10 1.36 22.42
N SER A 384 4.80 0.90 23.64
CA SER A 384 4.72 1.78 24.81
C SER A 384 6.07 2.39 25.18
N ASP A 385 7.16 1.61 25.11
CA ASP A 385 8.51 2.08 25.41
C ASP A 385 9.01 3.10 24.37
N VAL A 386 8.67 2.93 23.08
CA VAL A 386 8.92 3.96 22.03
C VAL A 386 8.18 5.26 22.34
N LYS A 387 6.88 5.18 22.67
CA LYS A 387 6.08 6.36 23.01
C LYS A 387 6.58 7.05 24.28
N GLU A 388 7.04 6.30 25.28
CA GLU A 388 7.66 6.83 26.50
C GLU A 388 8.98 7.53 26.18
N ALA A 389 9.88 6.88 25.44
CA ALA A 389 11.17 7.43 25.03
C ALA A 389 11.02 8.72 24.19
N ALA A 390 9.96 8.83 23.39
CA ALA A 390 9.69 10.01 22.57
C ALA A 390 9.27 11.26 23.39
N VAL A 391 8.76 11.09 24.61
CA VAL A 391 8.27 12.21 25.44
C VAL A 391 9.06 12.40 26.74
N ALA A 392 9.90 11.45 27.12
CA ALA A 392 10.69 11.51 28.34
C ALA A 392 11.87 12.50 28.21
N GLU A 393 12.15 13.23 29.29
CA GLU A 393 13.36 14.06 29.38
C GLU A 393 14.64 13.22 29.40
N ARG A 394 14.57 12.01 29.99
CA ARG A 394 15.65 11.03 30.06
C ARG A 394 15.15 9.66 29.55
N PRO A 395 15.39 9.32 28.27
CA PRO A 395 14.81 8.13 27.65
C PRO A 395 15.59 6.83 27.92
N ASP A 396 16.73 6.87 28.62
CA ASP A 396 17.69 5.76 28.79
C ASP A 396 17.02 4.45 29.24
N ALA A 397 16.15 4.54 30.25
CA ALA A 397 15.47 3.37 30.79
C ALA A 397 14.51 2.74 29.78
N ALA A 398 13.84 3.55 28.95
CA ALA A 398 12.95 3.06 27.89
C ALA A 398 13.75 2.47 26.72
N LEU A 399 14.84 3.12 26.32
CA LEU A 399 15.76 2.62 25.28
C LEU A 399 16.44 1.30 25.67
N ALA A 400 16.83 1.13 26.93
CA ALA A 400 17.37 -0.13 27.45
C ALA A 400 16.33 -1.27 27.45
N ARG A 401 15.05 -0.95 27.66
CA ARG A 401 13.97 -1.94 27.54
C ARG A 401 13.69 -2.32 26.10
N LEU A 402 13.75 -1.36 25.17
CA LEU A 402 13.65 -1.63 23.73
C LEU A 402 14.77 -2.55 23.26
N SER A 403 16.00 -2.32 23.70
CA SER A 403 17.14 -3.17 23.31
C SER A 403 16.99 -4.62 23.78
N ALA A 404 16.38 -4.86 24.93
CA ALA A 404 16.10 -6.19 25.48
C ALA A 404 14.83 -6.84 24.90
N ASN A 405 13.99 -6.08 24.18
CA ASN A 405 12.69 -6.56 23.69
C ASN A 405 12.80 -7.11 22.27
N ARG A 406 12.59 -8.41 22.09
CA ARG A 406 12.62 -9.09 20.77
C ARG A 406 11.73 -8.42 19.72
N ALA A 407 10.56 -7.92 20.11
CA ALA A 407 9.64 -7.27 19.19
C ALA A 407 10.24 -6.02 18.53
N ALA A 408 11.06 -5.26 19.26
CA ALA A 408 11.73 -4.08 18.73
C ALA A 408 12.77 -4.43 17.65
N HIS A 409 13.31 -5.66 17.63
CA HIS A 409 14.27 -6.11 16.61
C HIS A 409 13.59 -6.68 15.36
N TYR A 410 12.53 -7.46 15.53
CA TYR A 410 11.84 -8.09 14.41
C TYR A 410 10.99 -7.10 13.61
N VAL A 411 10.29 -6.20 14.30
CA VAL A 411 9.33 -5.30 13.66
C VAL A 411 10.06 -4.10 13.07
N PRO A 412 10.15 -3.96 11.73
CA PRO A 412 11.07 -2.98 11.12
C PRO A 412 10.79 -1.53 11.51
N HIS A 413 9.52 -1.15 11.64
CA HIS A 413 9.16 0.21 12.02
C HIS A 413 9.49 0.52 13.49
N LEU A 414 9.34 -0.45 14.40
CA LEU A 414 9.74 -0.28 15.80
C LEU A 414 11.24 -0.22 15.93
N TYR A 415 11.97 -1.04 15.18
CA TYR A 415 13.42 -0.97 15.12
C TYR A 415 13.88 0.41 14.66
N ALA A 416 13.32 0.92 13.56
CA ALA A 416 13.67 2.23 13.03
C ALA A 416 13.37 3.36 14.03
N LEU A 417 12.19 3.38 14.65
CA LEU A 417 11.84 4.38 15.67
C LEU A 417 12.76 4.30 16.89
N TRP A 418 13.08 3.09 17.35
CA TRP A 418 14.03 2.90 18.45
C TRP A 418 15.42 3.45 18.09
N GLN A 419 15.95 3.10 16.91
CA GLN A 419 17.25 3.61 16.45
C GLN A 419 17.23 5.13 16.23
N VAL A 420 16.12 5.71 15.78
CA VAL A 420 15.94 7.16 15.69
C VAL A 420 16.07 7.82 17.06
N LEU A 421 15.30 7.34 18.05
CA LEU A 421 15.31 7.90 19.40
C LEU A 421 16.66 7.71 20.10
N GLN A 422 17.33 6.58 19.87
CA GLN A 422 18.69 6.36 20.33
C GLN A 422 19.63 7.39 19.70
N GLY A 423 19.59 7.57 18.37
CA GLY A 423 20.44 8.53 17.68
C GLY A 423 20.21 9.97 18.12
N ASP A 424 18.95 10.35 18.38
CA ASP A 424 18.59 11.67 18.90
C ASP A 424 19.17 11.91 20.30
N THR A 425 19.20 10.87 21.13
CA THR A 425 19.81 10.93 22.47
C THR A 425 21.32 11.10 22.37
N GLU A 426 21.98 10.27 21.55
CA GLU A 426 23.42 10.36 21.30
C GLU A 426 23.83 11.73 20.73
N TYR A 427 23.00 12.30 19.86
CA TYR A 427 23.23 13.62 19.28
C TYR A 427 23.16 14.73 20.34
N LYS A 428 22.15 14.70 21.22
CA LYS A 428 22.02 15.65 22.34
C LYS A 428 23.22 15.58 23.31
N GLU A 429 23.83 14.41 23.45
CA GLU A 429 25.04 14.21 24.27
C GLU A 429 26.36 14.53 23.54
N GLY A 430 26.28 15.03 22.29
CA GLY A 430 27.46 15.40 21.49
C GLY A 430 28.17 14.22 20.81
N ARG A 431 27.62 13.00 20.87
CA ARG A 431 28.22 11.77 20.30
C ARG A 431 27.81 11.57 18.84
N ILE A 432 28.17 12.54 17.99
CA ILE A 432 27.71 12.66 16.59
C ILE A 432 27.92 11.39 15.75
N ALA A 433 29.07 10.72 15.87
CA ALA A 433 29.35 9.49 15.12
C ALA A 433 28.39 8.34 15.48
N ARG A 434 28.03 8.22 16.76
CA ARG A 434 27.06 7.22 17.24
C ARG A 434 25.64 7.58 16.79
N ALA A 435 25.28 8.86 16.83
CA ALA A 435 24.00 9.35 16.32
C ALA A 435 23.82 8.99 14.84
N ARG A 436 24.80 9.32 13.99
CA ARG A 436 24.84 8.97 12.56
C ARG A 436 24.64 7.47 12.33
N THR A 437 25.36 6.63 13.08
CA THR A 437 25.26 5.17 12.97
C THR A 437 23.84 4.67 13.27
N CYS A 438 23.20 5.22 14.31
CA CYS A 438 21.84 4.83 14.68
C CYS A 438 20.83 5.27 13.61
N TRP A 439 20.89 6.52 13.14
CA TRP A 439 20.01 7.00 12.09
C TRP A 439 20.21 6.26 10.78
N GLN A 440 21.44 5.89 10.42
CA GLN A 440 21.72 5.06 9.25
C GLN A 440 21.05 3.68 9.35
N ARG A 441 21.19 3.00 10.49
CA ARG A 441 20.49 1.71 10.73
C ARG A 441 18.97 1.85 10.60
N ALA A 442 18.41 2.96 11.08
CA ALA A 442 16.98 3.24 10.94
C ALA A 442 16.59 3.46 9.46
N ALA A 443 17.34 4.28 8.74
CA ALA A 443 17.13 4.56 7.32
C ALA A 443 17.23 3.28 6.48
N ASP A 444 18.29 2.50 6.65
CA ASP A 444 18.51 1.24 5.92
C ASP A 444 17.38 0.23 6.20
N ARG A 445 16.87 0.15 7.44
CA ARG A 445 15.75 -0.72 7.78
C ARG A 445 14.44 -0.29 7.12
N LEU A 446 14.16 1.02 7.05
CA LEU A 446 12.96 1.54 6.37
C LEU A 446 13.06 1.38 4.86
N ASP A 447 14.22 1.67 4.28
CA ASP A 447 14.50 1.54 2.85
C ASP A 447 14.37 0.08 2.41
N SER A 448 14.85 -0.87 3.22
CA SER A 448 14.70 -2.31 2.97
C SER A 448 13.24 -2.73 2.89
N VAL A 449 12.36 -2.19 3.73
CA VAL A 449 10.92 -2.46 3.64
C VAL A 449 10.33 -1.80 2.40
N ARG A 450 10.62 -0.52 2.14
CA ARG A 450 10.11 0.22 0.96
C ARG A 450 10.46 -0.48 -0.35
N ALA A 451 11.70 -0.93 -0.50
CA ALA A 451 12.17 -1.66 -1.68
C ALA A 451 11.41 -2.97 -1.94
N GLN A 452 10.84 -3.56 -0.89
CA GLN A 452 10.03 -4.77 -0.99
C GLN A 452 8.56 -4.49 -1.31
N LEU A 453 8.07 -3.26 -1.47
CA LEU A 453 6.63 -3.00 -1.62
C LEU A 453 6.23 -2.76 -3.08
N PRO A 454 5.92 -3.77 -3.90
CA PRO A 454 5.17 -3.56 -5.14
C PRO A 454 3.68 -3.34 -4.85
N PRO A 455 2.92 -2.63 -5.71
CA PRO A 455 3.39 -1.66 -6.70
C PRO A 455 3.94 -0.40 -6.04
N VAL A 456 4.58 0.48 -6.84
CA VAL A 456 5.13 1.77 -6.41
C VAL A 456 4.18 2.57 -5.49
N GLU A 457 2.86 2.51 -5.73
CA GLU A 457 1.83 3.14 -4.90
C GLU A 457 1.93 2.76 -3.41
N LEU A 458 2.30 1.52 -3.10
CA LEU A 458 2.53 1.09 -1.71
C LEU A 458 3.84 1.65 -1.14
N ARG A 459 4.88 1.83 -1.96
CA ARG A 459 6.14 2.48 -1.56
C ARG A 459 5.89 3.93 -1.19
N SER A 460 5.08 4.60 -2.00
CA SER A 460 4.62 5.98 -1.83
C SER A 460 3.98 6.20 -0.47
N ALA A 461 3.04 5.32 -0.11
CA ALA A 461 2.27 5.45 1.11
C ALA A 461 3.12 5.24 2.38
N TYR A 462 4.08 4.31 2.33
CA TYR A 462 4.83 3.87 3.51
C TYR A 462 5.69 4.97 4.17
N SER A 463 6.08 6.00 3.41
CA SER A 463 6.96 7.09 3.85
C SER A 463 6.30 8.10 4.80
N ARG A 464 4.97 8.09 4.93
CA ARG A 464 4.22 9.05 5.75
C ARG A 464 4.49 8.81 7.26
N HIS A 465 5.23 9.72 7.89
CA HIS A 465 5.30 9.93 9.36
C HIS A 465 6.04 8.90 10.23
N ARG A 466 7.34 8.66 10.01
CA ARG A 466 8.15 7.76 10.88
C ARG A 466 9.42 8.36 11.48
N GLY A 467 9.36 9.63 11.90
CA GLY A 467 10.50 10.28 12.57
C GLY A 467 11.75 10.34 11.70
N SER A 468 11.59 10.71 10.43
CA SER A 468 12.58 10.65 9.33
C SER A 468 14.06 10.56 9.78
N PRO A 469 14.67 9.36 9.76
CA PRO A 469 16.11 9.22 9.98
C PRO A 469 16.92 9.86 8.87
N HIS A 470 16.42 9.86 7.63
CA HIS A 470 17.06 10.52 6.50
C HIS A 470 17.19 12.03 6.71
N ALA A 471 16.16 12.72 7.21
CA ALA A 471 16.24 14.16 7.49
C ALA A 471 17.32 14.48 8.53
N ARG A 472 17.47 13.65 9.57
CA ARG A 472 18.54 13.80 10.57
C ARG A 472 19.93 13.61 9.94
N LEU A 473 20.05 12.65 9.04
CA LEU A 473 21.28 12.40 8.28
C LEU A 473 21.59 13.56 7.31
N VAL A 474 20.60 14.09 6.59
CA VAL A 474 20.79 15.28 5.74
C VAL A 474 21.31 16.44 6.58
N ASN A 475 20.65 16.74 7.71
CA ASN A 475 21.01 17.87 8.56
C ASN A 475 22.40 17.76 9.18
N VAL A 476 22.79 16.56 9.65
CA VAL A 476 24.11 16.37 10.28
C VAL A 476 25.26 16.37 9.28
N GLU A 477 25.01 15.98 8.03
CA GLU A 477 26.02 15.97 6.96
C GLU A 477 26.12 17.31 6.24
N LEU A 478 25.10 18.17 6.30
CA LEU A 478 24.98 19.39 5.51
C LEU A 478 26.24 20.28 5.55
N THR A 479 26.86 20.42 6.73
CA THR A 479 28.07 21.22 6.92
C THR A 479 29.37 20.41 6.87
N ARG A 480 29.28 19.08 6.84
CA ARG A 480 30.44 18.16 6.91
C ARG A 480 30.81 17.59 5.54
N ASP A 481 29.82 17.05 4.83
CA ASP A 481 29.93 16.49 3.50
C ASP A 481 28.59 16.75 2.76
N PRO A 482 28.46 17.91 2.08
CA PRO A 482 27.27 18.26 1.31
C PRO A 482 26.86 17.21 0.27
N LEU A 483 27.83 16.48 -0.31
CA LEU A 483 27.54 15.40 -1.24
C LEU A 483 26.89 14.21 -0.51
N GLN A 484 27.37 13.87 0.69
CA GLN A 484 26.72 12.83 1.49
C GLN A 484 25.32 13.24 1.95
N ALA A 485 25.10 14.52 2.28
CA ALA A 485 23.77 15.06 2.56
C ALA A 485 22.84 14.93 1.34
N ALA A 486 23.33 15.27 0.13
CA ALA A 486 22.59 15.11 -1.12
C ALA A 486 22.22 13.64 -1.41
N VAL A 487 23.12 12.70 -1.13
CA VAL A 487 22.84 11.25 -1.25
C VAL A 487 21.73 10.82 -0.29
N TRP A 488 21.71 11.32 0.95
CA TRP A 488 20.63 11.02 1.90
C TRP A 488 19.29 11.63 1.48
N SER A 489 19.31 12.86 0.96
CA SER A 489 18.13 13.51 0.35
C SER A 489 17.59 12.66 -0.82
N GLU A 490 18.47 12.21 -1.71
CA GLU A 490 18.08 11.38 -2.85
C GLU A 490 17.55 10.00 -2.39
N ARG A 491 18.17 9.38 -1.37
CA ARG A 491 17.66 8.13 -0.79
C ARG A 491 16.30 8.30 -0.12
N GLN A 492 16.07 9.39 0.61
CA GLN A 492 14.78 9.66 1.25
C GLN A 492 13.65 9.62 0.22
N LYS A 493 13.91 10.24 -0.93
CA LYS A 493 12.99 10.32 -2.05
C LYS A 493 12.86 9.01 -2.83
N THR A 494 13.98 8.36 -3.14
CA THR A 494 14.03 7.27 -4.15
C THR A 494 14.23 5.86 -3.60
N ALA A 495 14.36 5.66 -2.28
CA ALA A 495 14.62 4.33 -1.73
C ALA A 495 13.52 3.32 -2.12
N GLY A 496 13.89 2.35 -2.97
CA GLY A 496 12.98 1.36 -3.54
C GLY A 496 12.08 1.86 -4.67
N VAL A 497 12.15 3.14 -5.05
CA VAL A 497 11.15 3.84 -5.88
C VAL A 497 11.31 3.56 -7.38
N TRP A 498 12.52 3.27 -7.86
CA TRP A 498 12.74 3.14 -9.30
C TRP A 498 13.37 1.82 -9.72
N ARG A 499 12.60 1.02 -10.46
CA ARG A 499 13.10 -0.01 -11.38
C ARG A 499 12.17 -0.03 -12.58
N PRO A 500 12.68 0.06 -13.83
CA PRO A 500 11.86 -0.22 -15.00
C PRO A 500 11.30 -1.64 -14.85
N PRO A 501 9.99 -1.84 -14.99
CA PRO A 501 9.42 -3.16 -14.86
C PRO A 501 10.04 -4.08 -15.91
N VAL A 502 10.75 -5.11 -15.45
CA VAL A 502 11.13 -6.22 -16.31
C VAL A 502 9.88 -7.08 -16.45
N LEU A 503 9.09 -6.84 -17.49
CA LEU A 503 7.93 -7.69 -17.77
C LEU A 503 8.47 -9.03 -18.29
N ASP A 504 8.47 -10.03 -17.40
CA ASP A 504 8.72 -11.42 -17.75
C ASP A 504 7.54 -11.96 -18.56
N ASN A 505 7.83 -12.60 -19.70
CA ASN A 505 6.82 -13.27 -20.51
C ASN A 505 6.07 -14.38 -19.74
N SER A 506 6.67 -14.96 -18.70
CA SER A 506 6.02 -15.93 -17.82
C SER A 506 4.80 -15.37 -17.07
N LEU A 507 4.76 -14.05 -16.85
CA LEU A 507 3.70 -13.33 -16.13
C LEU A 507 2.65 -12.71 -17.07
N ARG A 508 2.61 -13.13 -18.34
CA ARG A 508 1.65 -12.61 -19.34
C ARG A 508 0.18 -12.76 -18.89
N PRO A 509 -0.28 -13.86 -18.27
CA PRO A 509 -1.67 -13.98 -17.79
C PRO A 509 -2.02 -12.96 -16.71
N GLU A 510 -1.12 -12.70 -15.78
CA GLU A 510 -1.26 -11.70 -14.72
C GLU A 510 -1.34 -10.30 -15.33
N ARG A 511 -0.50 -10.01 -16.33
CA ARG A 511 -0.48 -8.73 -17.05
C ARG A 511 -1.81 -8.46 -17.76
N LEU A 512 -2.34 -9.45 -18.49
CA LEU A 512 -3.63 -9.32 -19.18
C LEU A 512 -4.79 -9.06 -18.21
N ARG A 513 -4.72 -9.58 -16.96
CA ARG A 513 -5.73 -9.28 -15.93
C ARG A 513 -5.66 -7.82 -15.46
N VAL A 514 -4.45 -7.28 -15.31
CA VAL A 514 -4.25 -5.86 -14.99
C VAL A 514 -4.78 -4.97 -16.12
N GLU A 515 -4.41 -5.28 -17.36
CA GLU A 515 -4.87 -4.55 -18.55
C GLU A 515 -6.41 -4.55 -18.64
N ALA A 516 -7.06 -5.71 -18.48
CA ALA A 516 -8.51 -5.80 -18.46
C ALA A 516 -9.17 -5.01 -17.30
N SER A 517 -8.53 -4.96 -16.14
CA SER A 517 -9.04 -4.20 -14.99
C SER A 517 -8.87 -2.68 -15.19
N LEU A 518 -7.81 -2.26 -15.87
CA LEU A 518 -7.59 -0.87 -16.28
C LEU A 518 -8.59 -0.44 -17.37
N GLU A 519 -8.89 -1.30 -18.33
CA GLU A 519 -9.96 -1.07 -19.33
C GLU A 519 -11.34 -0.95 -18.66
N ALA A 520 -11.64 -1.82 -17.69
CA ALA A 520 -12.86 -1.74 -16.91
C ALA A 520 -12.94 -0.41 -16.12
N LEU A 521 -11.81 0.03 -15.55
CA LEU A 521 -11.72 1.31 -14.85
C LEU A 521 -11.95 2.48 -15.83
N ALA A 522 -11.28 2.49 -16.98
CA ALA A 522 -11.45 3.51 -18.02
C ALA A 522 -12.92 3.61 -18.48
N SER A 523 -13.56 2.46 -18.71
CA SER A 523 -14.98 2.39 -19.06
C SER A 523 -15.90 3.03 -18.00
N GLN A 524 -15.60 2.85 -16.71
CA GLN A 524 -16.36 3.50 -15.63
C GLN A 524 -16.14 5.02 -15.59
N TYR A 525 -14.92 5.49 -15.85
CA TYR A 525 -14.63 6.92 -15.96
C TYR A 525 -15.39 7.57 -17.12
N SER A 526 -15.41 6.93 -18.30
CA SER A 526 -16.19 7.41 -19.45
C SER A 526 -17.68 7.47 -19.13
N ALA A 527 -18.23 6.43 -18.50
CA ALA A 527 -19.63 6.39 -18.10
C ALA A 527 -19.99 7.52 -17.10
N LEU A 528 -19.10 7.82 -16.15
CA LEU A 528 -19.30 8.91 -15.19
C LEU A 528 -19.26 10.29 -15.87
N ALA A 529 -18.31 10.50 -16.77
CA ALA A 529 -18.18 11.75 -17.53
C ALA A 529 -19.45 12.04 -18.36
N HIS A 530 -20.00 11.02 -19.04
CA HIS A 530 -21.24 11.17 -19.81
C HIS A 530 -22.46 11.52 -18.94
N GLN A 531 -22.54 11.00 -17.70
CA GLN A 531 -23.64 11.35 -16.79
C GLN A 531 -23.56 12.79 -16.29
N VAL A 532 -22.35 13.29 -16.01
CA VAL A 532 -22.13 14.68 -15.58
C VAL A 532 -22.44 15.67 -16.69
N SER A 533 -22.20 15.31 -17.96
CA SER A 533 -22.59 16.13 -19.12
C SER A 533 -24.08 16.04 -19.47
N ALA A 534 -24.80 15.01 -19.03
CA ALA A 534 -26.20 14.75 -19.37
C ALA A 534 -27.20 15.18 -18.26
N VAL A 535 -26.91 16.26 -17.51
CA VAL A 535 -27.82 16.82 -16.52
C VAL A 535 -29.06 17.41 -17.24
N GLY A 536 -30.02 16.53 -17.52
CA GLY A 536 -31.24 16.86 -18.23
C GLY A 536 -32.24 15.71 -18.36
N SER A 537 -31.82 14.44 -18.38
CA SER A 537 -32.80 13.34 -18.47
C SER A 537 -32.29 11.99 -17.96
N GLU A 538 -33.17 11.34 -17.20
CA GLU A 538 -33.21 9.92 -16.83
C GLU A 538 -32.43 9.44 -15.60
N ARG A 539 -33.01 8.42 -14.97
CA ARG A 539 -32.66 7.81 -13.68
C ARG A 539 -31.26 7.15 -13.69
N GLY A 540 -30.21 7.97 -13.68
CA GLY A 540 -28.82 7.54 -13.50
C GLY A 540 -28.52 7.04 -12.09
N ARG A 541 -27.44 6.24 -11.95
CA ARG A 541 -26.94 5.75 -10.65
C ARG A 541 -26.46 6.92 -9.78
N SER A 542 -26.47 6.76 -8.45
CA SER A 542 -26.02 7.84 -7.57
C SER A 542 -24.49 8.01 -7.64
N PRO A 543 -23.96 9.26 -7.57
CA PRO A 543 -22.51 9.53 -7.59
C PRO A 543 -21.72 8.71 -6.55
N GLN A 544 -22.33 8.44 -5.40
CA GLN A 544 -21.75 7.62 -4.33
C GLN A 544 -21.54 6.14 -4.72
N THR A 545 -22.35 5.61 -5.65
CA THR A 545 -22.23 4.24 -6.14
C THR A 545 -21.05 4.13 -7.09
N ASP A 546 -20.85 5.13 -7.95
CA ASP A 546 -19.77 5.12 -8.94
C ASP A 546 -18.40 5.33 -8.28
N THR A 547 -18.30 6.20 -7.27
CA THR A 547 -17.07 6.31 -6.46
C THR A 547 -16.68 4.97 -5.81
N LYS A 548 -17.64 4.20 -5.31
CA LYS A 548 -17.37 2.87 -4.72
C LYS A 548 -16.86 1.87 -5.75
N ILE A 549 -17.36 1.93 -6.98
CA ILE A 549 -16.90 1.05 -8.07
C ILE A 549 -15.46 1.40 -8.45
N VAL A 550 -15.16 2.70 -8.63
CA VAL A 550 -13.81 3.19 -8.94
C VAL A 550 -12.83 2.78 -7.85
N THR A 551 -13.10 3.05 -6.57
CA THR A 551 -12.22 2.65 -5.47
C THR A 551 -12.02 1.13 -5.41
N ARG A 552 -13.06 0.33 -5.70
CA ARG A 552 -12.96 -1.13 -5.75
C ARG A 552 -12.03 -1.58 -6.89
N LEU A 553 -12.16 -1.01 -8.08
CA LEU A 553 -11.32 -1.34 -9.24
C LEU A 553 -9.87 -0.91 -9.02
N GLN A 554 -9.64 0.27 -8.47
CA GLN A 554 -8.29 0.73 -8.12
C GLN A 554 -7.61 -0.22 -7.13
N ARG A 555 -8.35 -0.69 -6.11
CA ARG A 555 -7.85 -1.71 -5.18
C ARG A 555 -7.55 -3.03 -5.89
N GLU A 556 -8.43 -3.47 -6.79
CA GLU A 556 -8.22 -4.70 -7.56
C GLU A 556 -6.98 -4.61 -8.47
N ILE A 557 -6.79 -3.50 -9.17
CA ILE A 557 -5.60 -3.21 -9.96
C ILE A 557 -4.35 -3.25 -9.08
N ARG A 558 -4.39 -2.61 -7.90
CA ARG A 558 -3.28 -2.63 -6.92
C ARG A 558 -2.94 -4.07 -6.50
N ASP A 559 -3.94 -4.86 -6.12
CA ASP A 559 -3.78 -6.27 -5.72
C ASP A 559 -3.20 -7.15 -6.85
N GLN A 560 -3.59 -6.88 -8.10
CA GLN A 560 -3.05 -7.59 -9.26
C GLN A 560 -1.62 -7.15 -9.60
N LEU A 561 -1.31 -5.86 -9.50
CA LEU A 561 0.04 -5.32 -9.72
C LEU A 561 1.06 -5.84 -8.70
N MET A 562 0.65 -6.09 -7.45
CA MET A 562 1.52 -6.73 -6.44
C MET A 562 2.07 -8.08 -6.91
N LYS A 563 1.33 -8.82 -7.74
CA LYS A 563 1.76 -10.12 -8.28
C LYS A 563 2.78 -10.00 -9.41
N LEU A 564 2.74 -8.89 -10.14
CA LEU A 564 3.59 -8.64 -11.30
C LEU A 564 4.98 -8.11 -10.92
N ASP A 565 5.05 -7.27 -9.89
CA ASP A 565 6.28 -6.55 -9.51
C ASP A 565 7.01 -7.25 -8.35
N THR A 566 7.15 -8.59 -8.41
CA THR A 566 7.75 -9.42 -7.34
C THR A 566 9.28 -9.59 -7.46
N GLY A 567 9.90 -9.03 -8.50
CA GLY A 567 11.33 -9.19 -8.81
C GLY A 567 12.26 -8.28 -8.01
N ALA A 568 12.72 -8.76 -6.84
CA ALA A 568 13.81 -8.13 -6.09
C ALA A 568 15.17 -8.37 -6.77
N GLY A 569 15.86 -7.30 -7.16
CA GLY A 569 17.27 -7.32 -7.57
C GLY A 569 17.96 -6.12 -6.96
N ALA A 570 18.67 -6.33 -5.85
CA ALA A 570 19.16 -5.30 -4.93
C ALA A 570 20.51 -4.65 -5.35
N GLU A 571 20.96 -4.79 -6.59
CA GLU A 571 22.35 -4.46 -6.96
C GLU A 571 22.59 -3.00 -7.42
N ARG A 572 21.57 -2.23 -7.83
CA ARG A 572 21.74 -0.85 -8.37
C ARG A 572 21.40 0.31 -7.42
N ASP A 573 21.38 0.07 -6.10
CA ASP A 573 20.74 1.01 -5.14
C ASP A 573 21.60 1.46 -3.95
N SER A 574 22.89 1.18 -3.94
CA SER A 574 23.74 1.59 -2.81
C SER A 574 23.98 3.11 -2.76
N ALA A 575 24.21 3.65 -1.55
CA ALA A 575 24.64 5.04 -1.37
C ALA A 575 25.94 5.35 -2.14
N ALA A 576 26.81 4.35 -2.32
CA ALA A 576 28.04 4.49 -3.09
C ALA A 576 27.77 4.71 -4.59
N TRP A 577 26.79 3.99 -5.16
CA TRP A 577 26.37 4.19 -6.54
C TRP A 577 25.77 5.57 -6.77
N LEU A 578 24.85 6.02 -5.91
CA LEU A 578 24.30 7.39 -6.02
C LEU A 578 25.40 8.45 -5.96
N ARG A 579 26.38 8.28 -5.07
CA ARG A 579 27.53 9.18 -4.98
C ARG A 579 28.33 9.21 -6.28
N SER A 580 28.57 8.06 -6.93
CA SER A 580 29.30 8.01 -8.19
C SER A 580 28.54 8.66 -9.35
N GLU A 581 27.23 8.44 -9.45
CA GLU A 581 26.41 9.03 -10.53
C GLU A 581 26.34 10.57 -10.41
N ILE A 582 26.16 11.10 -9.20
CA ILE A 582 26.19 12.55 -8.96
C ILE A 582 27.53 13.14 -9.42
N LEU A 583 28.64 12.51 -9.03
CA LEU A 583 29.98 12.98 -9.37
C LEU A 583 30.27 12.87 -10.88
N ALA A 584 29.81 11.80 -11.53
CA ALA A 584 30.03 11.58 -12.96
C ALA A 584 29.27 12.60 -13.81
N HIS A 585 27.99 12.81 -13.53
CA HIS A 585 27.14 13.70 -14.32
C HIS A 585 27.39 15.18 -14.04
N SER A 586 27.86 15.54 -12.84
CA SER A 586 28.18 16.93 -12.51
C SER A 586 29.52 17.43 -13.03
N GLN A 587 30.32 16.61 -13.73
CA GLN A 587 31.60 17.05 -14.30
C GLN A 587 31.43 18.16 -15.34
N ARG A 588 30.41 18.06 -16.20
CA ARG A 588 30.21 18.96 -17.35
C ARG A 588 28.94 19.80 -17.25
N THR A 589 27.93 19.29 -16.57
CA THR A 589 26.60 19.92 -16.49
C THR A 589 26.25 20.18 -15.03
N PRO A 590 26.01 21.43 -14.61
CA PRO A 590 25.53 21.73 -13.28
C PRO A 590 24.22 20.98 -12.98
N ILE A 591 24.16 20.36 -11.80
CA ILE A 591 22.96 19.72 -11.27
C ILE A 591 22.55 20.48 -10.01
N VAL A 592 21.34 21.02 -9.98
CA VAL A 592 20.75 21.65 -8.80
C VAL A 592 19.71 20.71 -8.22
N GLN A 593 20.07 20.04 -7.12
CA GLN A 593 19.18 19.14 -6.40
C GLN A 593 18.55 19.86 -5.21
N PHE A 594 17.22 19.92 -5.17
CA PHE A 594 16.49 20.51 -4.07
C PHE A 594 16.06 19.47 -3.04
N HIS A 595 16.01 19.93 -1.79
CA HIS A 595 15.47 19.20 -0.66
C HIS A 595 14.55 20.09 0.19
N LEU A 596 13.34 19.61 0.48
CA LEU A 596 12.42 20.30 1.38
C LEU A 596 12.56 19.78 2.81
N ALA A 597 12.93 20.67 3.73
CA ALA A 597 13.11 20.37 5.15
C ALA A 597 12.12 21.21 5.97
N ASP A 598 10.92 20.67 6.23
CA ASP A 598 9.81 21.37 6.88
C ASP A 598 9.42 22.69 6.17
N ALA A 599 9.81 23.83 6.73
CA ALA A 599 9.59 25.17 6.17
C ALA A 599 10.77 25.69 5.32
N ASP A 600 11.92 25.02 5.40
CA ASP A 600 13.15 25.42 4.74
C ASP A 600 13.32 24.70 3.40
N ILE A 601 14.08 25.33 2.50
CA ILE A 601 14.58 24.69 1.27
C ILE A 601 16.08 24.56 1.40
N ILE A 602 16.63 23.41 1.02
CA ILE A 602 18.07 23.20 0.86
C ILE A 602 18.33 22.88 -0.61
N ALA A 603 19.29 23.53 -1.24
CA ALA A 603 19.75 23.21 -2.59
C ALA A 603 21.19 22.68 -2.52
N PHE A 604 21.42 21.52 -3.12
CA PHE A 604 22.74 20.97 -3.40
C PHE A 604 23.10 21.33 -4.85
N VAL A 605 24.19 22.06 -5.03
CA VAL A 605 24.69 22.45 -6.35
C VAL A 605 25.91 21.59 -6.65
N HIS A 606 25.76 20.71 -7.64
CA HIS A 606 26.81 19.79 -8.09
C HIS A 606 27.42 20.30 -9.39
N PHE A 607 28.72 20.63 -9.38
CA PHE A 607 29.44 21.03 -10.59
C PHE A 607 30.95 20.81 -10.44
N GLY A 608 31.62 20.43 -11.53
CA GLY A 608 33.06 20.15 -11.56
C GLY A 608 33.48 19.04 -10.58
N GLY A 609 32.60 18.07 -10.34
CA GLY A 609 32.82 17.00 -9.35
C GLY A 609 32.81 17.46 -7.89
N ARG A 610 32.33 18.67 -7.60
CA ARG A 610 32.18 19.22 -6.24
C ARG A 610 30.71 19.42 -5.93
N THR A 611 30.39 19.51 -4.64
CA THR A 611 29.02 19.78 -4.16
C THR A 611 29.06 20.87 -3.10
N SER A 612 28.31 21.94 -3.32
CA SER A 612 27.99 22.94 -2.29
C SER A 612 26.53 22.80 -1.87
N ALA A 613 26.20 23.27 -0.67
CA ALA A 613 24.83 23.33 -0.18
C ALA A 613 24.46 24.77 0.18
N VAL A 614 23.24 25.16 -0.18
CA VAL A 614 22.67 26.48 0.10
C VAL A 614 21.34 26.26 0.82
N SER A 615 21.19 26.84 2.01
CA SER A 615 19.95 26.78 2.78
C SER A 615 19.16 28.07 2.62
N PHE A 616 17.85 27.94 2.44
CA PHE A 616 16.88 29.03 2.36
C PHE A 616 15.89 28.89 3.52
N PRO A 617 16.17 29.56 4.66
CA PRO A 617 15.26 29.58 5.79
C PRO A 617 13.88 30.13 5.41
N ASP A 618 12.83 29.45 5.82
CA ASP A 618 11.42 29.75 5.48
C ASP A 618 11.16 29.81 3.95
N GLY A 619 12.07 29.25 3.15
CA GLY A 619 12.04 29.30 1.70
C GLY A 619 10.78 28.63 1.13
N ARG A 620 10.25 27.60 1.79
CA ARG A 620 9.05 26.90 1.32
C ARG A 620 7.81 27.76 1.46
N THR A 621 7.66 28.47 2.58
CA THR A 621 6.55 29.42 2.80
C THR A 621 6.56 30.53 1.75
N ARG A 622 7.76 31.07 1.47
CA ARG A 622 7.96 32.10 0.44
C ARG A 622 7.62 31.57 -0.96
N LEU A 623 8.06 30.35 -1.28
CA LEU A 623 7.76 29.69 -2.56
C LEU A 623 6.26 29.46 -2.74
N VAL A 624 5.58 28.89 -1.73
CA VAL A 624 4.13 28.66 -1.78
C VAL A 624 3.38 29.98 -2.01
N SER A 625 3.79 31.05 -1.32
CA SER A 625 3.20 32.38 -1.51
C SER A 625 3.45 32.93 -2.92
N ALA A 626 4.64 32.73 -3.48
CA ALA A 626 4.95 33.10 -4.86
C ALA A 626 4.12 32.29 -5.88
N LEU A 627 3.98 30.98 -5.69
CA LEU A 627 3.20 30.11 -6.57
C LEU A 627 1.69 30.37 -6.47
N GLN A 628 1.19 30.81 -5.32
CA GLN A 628 -0.20 31.27 -5.19
C GLN A 628 -0.45 32.55 -5.99
N ARG A 629 0.48 33.52 -5.95
CA ARG A 629 0.43 34.71 -6.82
C ARG A 629 0.51 34.32 -8.29
N TRP A 630 1.40 33.39 -8.64
CA TRP A 630 1.49 32.86 -10.00
C TRP A 630 0.19 32.21 -10.45
N ARG A 631 -0.46 31.41 -9.59
CA ARG A 631 -1.75 30.80 -9.92
C ARG A 631 -2.83 31.83 -10.21
N PHE A 632 -2.85 32.96 -9.50
CA PHE A 632 -3.76 34.06 -9.82
C PHE A 632 -3.49 34.65 -11.22
N VAL A 633 -2.22 34.79 -11.63
CA VAL A 633 -1.86 35.21 -13.00
C VAL A 633 -2.34 34.19 -14.03
N LEU A 634 -2.10 32.89 -13.79
CA LEU A 634 -2.59 31.81 -14.66
C LEU A 634 -4.11 31.86 -14.85
N GLU A 635 -4.85 32.01 -13.75
CA GLU A 635 -6.33 32.07 -13.77
C GLU A 635 -6.83 33.32 -14.49
N ALA A 636 -6.14 34.46 -14.36
CA ALA A 636 -6.50 35.70 -15.03
C ALA A 636 -6.28 35.63 -16.56
N GLU A 637 -5.20 35.00 -17.03
CA GLU A 637 -4.95 34.82 -18.47
C GLU A 637 -5.93 33.87 -19.16
N LEU A 638 -6.63 33.02 -18.38
CA LEU A 638 -7.68 32.14 -18.88
C LEU A 638 -9.04 32.85 -19.06
N LEU A 639 -9.20 34.10 -18.62
CA LEU A 639 -10.45 34.86 -18.71
C LEU A 639 -10.41 35.82 -19.92
N PRO A 640 -11.29 35.63 -20.94
CA PRO A 640 -11.45 36.61 -22.02
C PRO A 640 -12.00 37.92 -21.42
N ASP A 641 -11.38 39.05 -21.74
CA ASP A 641 -11.75 40.43 -21.32
C ASP A 641 -11.26 40.93 -19.95
N TYR A 642 -10.28 40.28 -19.32
CA TYR A 642 -9.66 40.85 -18.12
C TYR A 642 -8.81 42.12 -18.47
N PRO A 643 -9.04 43.30 -17.86
CA PRO A 643 -8.29 44.53 -18.19
C PRO A 643 -6.81 44.51 -17.72
N GLY A 644 -5.97 45.41 -18.26
CA GLY A 644 -4.63 45.71 -17.71
C GLY A 644 -3.50 44.72 -18.05
N HIS A 645 -3.35 44.35 -19.33
CA HIS A 645 -2.34 43.38 -19.79
C HIS A 645 -0.89 43.81 -19.50
N GLU A 646 -0.50 45.05 -19.81
CA GLU A 646 0.87 45.54 -19.53
C GLU A 646 1.21 45.57 -18.04
N ALA A 647 0.26 46.01 -17.20
CA ALA A 647 0.42 46.02 -15.75
C ALA A 647 0.59 44.60 -15.18
N ARG A 648 -0.08 43.60 -15.76
CA ARG A 648 0.05 42.19 -15.38
C ARG A 648 1.43 41.63 -15.72
N ILE A 649 1.96 41.93 -16.91
CA ILE A 649 3.31 41.54 -17.30
C ILE A 649 4.32 42.12 -16.29
N GLN A 650 4.22 43.40 -15.93
CA GLN A 650 5.12 43.99 -14.94
C GLN A 650 5.04 43.32 -13.56
N VAL A 651 3.83 42.95 -13.11
CA VAL A 651 3.64 42.22 -11.85
C VAL A 651 4.27 40.82 -11.92
N GLU A 652 4.10 40.14 -13.05
CA GLU A 652 4.71 38.84 -13.32
C GLU A 652 6.24 38.93 -13.34
N GLU A 653 6.81 39.88 -14.07
CA GLU A 653 8.25 40.10 -14.14
C GLU A 653 8.84 40.40 -12.76
N SER A 654 8.16 41.24 -11.97
CA SER A 654 8.56 41.56 -10.60
C SER A 654 8.52 40.34 -9.67
N LEU A 655 7.52 39.46 -9.83
CA LEU A 655 7.45 38.19 -9.13
C LEU A 655 8.65 37.30 -9.47
N TRP A 656 9.02 37.21 -10.74
CA TRP A 656 10.14 36.38 -11.19
C TRP A 656 11.51 36.96 -10.81
N ASP A 657 11.66 38.29 -10.79
CA ASP A 657 12.84 38.96 -10.23
C ASP A 657 12.96 38.69 -8.72
N GLU A 658 11.84 38.73 -7.98
CA GLU A 658 11.80 38.44 -6.56
C GLU A 658 12.27 37.01 -6.29
N VAL A 659 11.66 36.02 -6.97
CA VAL A 659 11.99 34.61 -6.78
C VAL A 659 13.44 34.33 -7.18
N ALA A 660 13.89 34.83 -8.32
CA ALA A 660 15.28 34.66 -8.76
C ALA A 660 16.29 35.21 -7.74
N ARG A 661 16.03 36.40 -7.17
CA ARG A 661 16.93 37.05 -6.22
C ARG A 661 17.17 36.21 -4.97
N TRP A 662 16.14 35.57 -4.42
CA TRP A 662 16.28 34.81 -3.18
C TRP A 662 16.54 33.32 -3.39
N LEU A 663 16.08 32.72 -4.50
CA LEU A 663 16.20 31.29 -4.76
C LEU A 663 17.33 30.96 -5.73
N TRP A 664 17.49 31.73 -6.82
CA TRP A 664 18.46 31.43 -7.88
C TRP A 664 19.83 32.05 -7.64
N THR A 665 19.89 33.36 -7.36
CA THR A 665 21.16 34.08 -7.18
C THR A 665 22.08 33.41 -6.14
N PRO A 666 21.58 32.93 -4.99
CA PRO A 666 22.44 32.28 -3.99
C PRO A 666 23.03 30.93 -4.41
N LEU A 667 22.49 30.28 -5.45
CA LEU A 667 23.02 29.03 -5.98
C LEU A 667 24.39 29.21 -6.65
N GLN A 668 24.72 30.43 -7.07
CA GLN A 668 25.97 30.78 -7.75
C GLN A 668 26.24 29.88 -8.98
N VAL A 669 25.19 29.55 -9.73
CA VAL A 669 25.38 28.86 -11.02
C VAL A 669 26.09 29.80 -11.98
N GLU A 670 27.17 29.31 -12.59
CA GLU A 670 28.00 30.09 -13.52
C GLU A 670 27.15 30.66 -14.67
N PRO A 671 27.24 31.98 -14.99
CA PRO A 671 26.50 32.57 -16.09
C PRO A 671 26.78 31.93 -17.46
N SER A 672 27.96 31.31 -17.61
CA SER A 672 28.37 30.57 -18.81
C SER A 672 27.80 29.16 -18.91
N ALA A 673 27.20 28.63 -17.83
CA ALA A 673 26.56 27.33 -17.85
C ALA A 673 25.31 27.40 -18.74
N VAL A 674 25.39 26.76 -19.90
CA VAL A 674 24.30 26.83 -20.87
C VAL A 674 23.24 25.76 -20.61
N GLU A 675 23.60 24.62 -20.01
CA GLU A 675 22.68 23.52 -19.70
C GLU A 675 22.68 23.26 -18.19
N ILE A 676 21.49 23.12 -17.61
CA ILE A 676 21.31 22.98 -16.17
C ILE A 676 20.28 21.88 -15.91
N VAL A 677 20.67 20.88 -15.12
CA VAL A 677 19.76 19.85 -14.64
C VAL A 677 19.18 20.29 -13.30
N VAL A 678 17.86 20.29 -13.18
CA VAL A 678 17.18 20.58 -11.93
C VAL A 678 16.48 19.32 -11.44
N VAL A 679 16.76 18.94 -10.20
CA VAL A 679 16.08 17.87 -9.48
C VAL A 679 15.19 18.54 -8.43
N PRO A 680 13.95 18.95 -8.79
CA PRO A 680 13.07 19.66 -7.87
C PRO A 680 12.49 18.71 -6.80
N GLU A 681 12.05 19.28 -5.68
CA GLU A 681 11.23 18.59 -4.68
C GLU A 681 9.98 19.42 -4.38
N GLY A 682 8.84 18.76 -4.18
CA GLY A 682 7.60 19.42 -3.79
C GLY A 682 7.11 20.44 -4.82
N GLU A 683 6.75 21.62 -4.32
CA GLU A 683 6.19 22.72 -5.11
C GLU A 683 7.17 23.29 -6.15
N LEU A 684 8.48 23.07 -5.99
CA LEU A 684 9.52 23.47 -6.95
C LEU A 684 9.40 22.76 -8.30
N ALA A 685 8.73 21.61 -8.34
CA ALA A 685 8.55 20.83 -9.56
C ALA A 685 7.73 21.57 -10.62
N ASN A 686 6.87 22.50 -10.20
CA ASN A 686 6.00 23.28 -11.07
C ASN A 686 6.50 24.72 -11.29
N LEU A 687 7.69 25.07 -10.81
CA LEU A 687 8.27 26.39 -11.01
C LEU A 687 8.75 26.57 -12.47
N PRO A 688 8.40 27.68 -13.15
CA PRO A 688 8.95 27.99 -14.47
C PRO A 688 10.36 28.56 -14.35
N TRP A 689 11.35 27.68 -14.23
CA TRP A 689 12.77 28.05 -14.04
C TRP A 689 13.28 29.02 -15.11
N GLU A 690 12.84 28.85 -16.35
CA GLU A 690 13.15 29.71 -17.49
C GLU A 690 12.61 31.14 -17.34
N ALA A 691 11.53 31.33 -16.59
CA ALA A 691 10.87 32.62 -16.38
C ALA A 691 11.51 33.47 -15.29
N LEU A 692 12.28 32.86 -14.38
CA LEU A 692 13.07 33.57 -13.36
C LEU A 692 13.96 34.61 -14.03
N ARG A 693 14.14 35.78 -13.43
CA ARG A 693 14.84 36.92 -14.05
C ARG A 693 16.04 37.40 -13.23
N ILE A 694 17.15 37.63 -13.91
CA ILE A 694 18.34 38.27 -13.33
C ILE A 694 18.69 39.48 -14.19
N ASN A 695 18.87 40.64 -13.55
CA ASN A 695 19.14 41.92 -14.22
C ASN A 695 18.10 42.27 -15.30
N GLY A 696 16.84 41.90 -15.09
CA GLY A 696 15.75 42.16 -16.04
C GLY A 696 15.66 41.19 -17.22
N HIS A 697 16.53 40.17 -17.30
CA HIS A 697 16.52 39.16 -18.36
C HIS A 697 16.07 37.79 -17.81
N PRO A 698 15.12 37.11 -18.47
CA PRO A 698 14.75 35.75 -18.10
C PRO A 698 15.90 34.76 -18.27
N LEU A 699 16.04 33.81 -17.35
CA LEU A 699 17.08 32.78 -17.40
C LEU A 699 16.97 31.90 -18.65
N GLY A 700 15.77 31.72 -19.21
CA GLY A 700 15.59 30.99 -20.47
C GLY A 700 16.31 31.60 -21.68
N GLU A 701 16.71 32.87 -21.61
CA GLU A 701 17.53 33.52 -22.64
C GLU A 701 19.02 33.14 -22.56
N THR A 702 19.49 32.59 -21.45
CA THR A 702 20.91 32.22 -21.25
C THR A 702 21.10 30.73 -20.98
N HIS A 703 20.19 30.14 -20.21
CA HIS A 703 20.26 28.77 -19.72
C HIS A 703 19.18 27.90 -20.35
N ARG A 704 19.47 26.60 -20.44
CA ARG A 704 18.59 25.55 -20.92
C ARG A 704 18.37 24.56 -19.79
N PHE A 705 17.10 24.37 -19.41
CA PHE A 705 16.74 23.58 -18.24
C PHE A 705 16.27 22.18 -18.62
N VAL A 706 16.80 21.17 -17.92
CA VAL A 706 16.29 19.80 -17.92
C VAL A 706 15.73 19.52 -16.53
N LEU A 707 14.46 19.14 -16.45
CA LEU A 707 13.85 18.71 -15.20
C LEU A 707 13.92 17.19 -15.08
N THR A 708 14.28 16.68 -13.91
CA THR A 708 14.25 15.24 -13.65
C THR A 708 13.66 14.97 -12.28
N PRO A 709 12.75 13.98 -12.12
CA PRO A 709 12.21 13.65 -10.81
C PRO A 709 13.31 13.29 -9.80
N SER A 710 14.38 12.67 -10.29
CA SER A 710 15.51 12.24 -9.45
C SER A 710 16.80 12.08 -10.25
N ILE A 711 17.93 11.97 -9.55
CA ILE A 711 19.23 11.63 -10.16
C ILE A 711 19.16 10.24 -10.78
N ARG A 712 18.40 9.31 -10.19
CA ARG A 712 18.20 7.97 -10.76
C ARG A 712 17.49 8.01 -12.09
N HIS A 713 16.41 8.79 -12.19
CA HIS A 713 15.68 8.95 -13.45
C HIS A 713 16.55 9.61 -14.52
N TYR A 714 17.37 10.58 -14.12
CA TYR A 714 18.32 11.25 -15.02
C TYR A 714 19.37 10.27 -15.56
N ALA A 715 20.08 9.57 -14.67
CA ALA A 715 21.09 8.57 -15.04
C ALA A 715 20.47 7.48 -15.93
N ALA A 716 19.29 6.98 -15.55
CA ALA A 716 18.56 5.99 -16.33
C ALA A 716 18.20 6.49 -17.73
N ALA A 717 17.62 7.68 -17.86
CA ALA A 717 17.26 8.28 -19.13
C ALA A 717 18.49 8.37 -20.04
N ARG A 718 19.64 8.82 -19.52
CA ARG A 718 20.90 8.92 -20.28
C ARG A 718 21.40 7.60 -20.85
N THR A 719 21.11 6.47 -20.20
CA THR A 719 21.48 5.14 -20.71
C THR A 719 20.56 4.60 -21.80
N ARG A 720 19.37 5.19 -22.02
CA ARG A 720 18.39 4.68 -22.99
C ARG A 720 18.61 5.28 -24.37
N ARG A 721 18.88 4.43 -25.35
CA ARG A 721 19.08 4.84 -26.74
C ARG A 721 18.23 3.97 -27.65
N THR A 722 17.72 4.55 -28.73
CA THR A 722 17.06 3.82 -29.82
C THR A 722 17.40 4.46 -31.16
N ASP A 723 17.71 3.61 -32.14
CA ASP A 723 18.00 4.00 -33.53
C ASP A 723 16.73 4.06 -34.39
N SER A 724 15.56 3.81 -33.80
CA SER A 724 14.28 3.88 -34.49
C SER A 724 14.05 5.29 -35.03
N ARG A 725 13.52 5.37 -36.25
CA ARG A 725 13.07 6.60 -36.90
C ARG A 725 11.56 6.81 -36.81
N ALA A 726 10.82 5.84 -36.28
CA ALA A 726 9.36 5.87 -36.25
C ALA A 726 8.82 7.07 -35.44
N VAL A 727 7.85 7.78 -36.00
CA VAL A 727 7.15 8.90 -35.39
C VAL A 727 5.69 8.52 -35.23
N GLU A 728 5.29 8.17 -34.00
CA GLU A 728 3.91 7.81 -33.67
C GLU A 728 3.15 9.06 -33.19
N ILE A 729 2.03 9.36 -33.82
CA ILE A 729 1.24 10.56 -33.56
C ILE A 729 -0.16 10.14 -33.10
N PHE A 730 -0.52 10.49 -31.86
CA PHE A 730 -1.76 10.11 -31.20
C PHE A 730 -2.67 11.32 -31.04
N ARG A 731 -3.84 11.29 -31.68
CA ARG A 731 -4.91 12.29 -31.49
C ARG A 731 -5.86 11.87 -30.37
N GLY A 732 -5.95 12.67 -29.31
CA GLY A 732 -6.90 12.48 -28.21
C GLY A 732 -8.33 12.90 -28.55
N ALA A 733 -9.26 12.62 -27.65
CA ALA A 733 -10.68 12.93 -27.83
C ALA A 733 -10.99 14.43 -27.63
N GLY A 734 -11.81 15.02 -28.51
CA GLY A 734 -12.34 16.37 -28.31
C GLY A 734 -13.07 16.98 -29.52
N LYS A 735 -14.21 17.63 -29.26
CA LYS A 735 -14.99 18.40 -30.26
C LYS A 735 -14.52 19.87 -30.42
N ASN A 736 -13.64 20.35 -29.53
CA ASN A 736 -13.25 21.77 -29.40
C ASN A 736 -11.72 21.96 -29.47
N LEU A 737 -11.05 21.40 -30.48
CA LEU A 737 -9.61 21.55 -30.67
C LEU A 737 -9.31 21.98 -32.12
N PRO A 738 -9.70 23.21 -32.51
CA PRO A 738 -9.71 23.65 -33.92
C PRO A 738 -8.33 23.71 -34.56
N HIS A 739 -7.25 23.72 -33.76
CA HIS A 739 -5.88 23.86 -34.25
C HIS A 739 -5.07 22.56 -34.25
N ILE A 740 -5.60 21.46 -33.71
CA ILE A 740 -4.90 20.16 -33.69
C ILE A 740 -4.62 19.66 -35.09
N ASP A 741 -5.58 19.76 -36.02
CA ASP A 741 -5.38 19.27 -37.39
C ASP A 741 -4.21 19.98 -38.10
N ALA A 742 -4.01 21.26 -37.81
CA ALA A 742 -2.88 22.02 -38.34
C ALA A 742 -1.54 21.61 -37.70
N GLU A 743 -1.53 21.37 -36.38
CA GLU A 743 -0.35 20.88 -35.65
C GLU A 743 0.08 19.50 -36.16
N LEU A 744 -0.85 18.54 -36.21
CA LEU A 744 -0.56 17.17 -36.61
C LEU A 744 -0.16 17.11 -38.10
N GLY A 745 -0.85 17.85 -38.97
CA GLY A 745 -0.49 17.95 -40.38
C GLY A 745 0.92 18.51 -40.59
N TYR A 746 1.36 19.45 -39.75
CA TYR A 746 2.73 19.97 -39.78
C TYR A 746 3.75 18.89 -39.39
N LEU A 747 3.51 18.19 -38.29
CA LEU A 747 4.39 17.13 -37.80
C LEU A 747 4.52 15.98 -38.81
N MET A 748 3.39 15.54 -39.38
CA MET A 748 3.39 14.52 -40.44
C MET A 748 4.25 14.94 -41.64
N LYS A 749 4.14 16.21 -42.06
CA LYS A 749 4.95 16.74 -43.18
C LYS A 749 6.44 16.72 -42.87
N MET A 750 6.86 17.04 -41.64
CA MET A 750 8.26 17.03 -41.24
C MET A 750 8.82 15.61 -41.09
N ALA A 751 8.03 14.70 -40.51
CA ALA A 751 8.43 13.32 -40.29
C ALA A 751 8.38 12.45 -41.56
N GLY A 752 7.62 12.85 -42.59
CA GLY A 752 7.60 12.19 -43.89
C GLY A 752 7.08 10.76 -43.81
N GLU A 753 7.77 9.82 -44.47
CA GLU A 753 7.40 8.40 -44.50
C GLU A 753 7.53 7.69 -43.14
N HIS A 754 8.17 8.32 -42.16
CA HIS A 754 8.34 7.76 -40.83
C HIS A 754 7.16 8.05 -39.88
N ALA A 755 6.17 8.82 -40.32
CA ALA A 755 5.02 9.23 -39.52
C ALA A 755 3.84 8.25 -39.61
N THR A 756 3.32 7.84 -38.46
CA THR A 756 2.06 7.10 -38.32
C THR A 756 1.07 7.96 -37.52
N LEU A 757 -0.07 8.31 -38.12
CA LEU A 757 -1.15 9.05 -37.44
C LEU A 757 -2.26 8.10 -36.96
N HIS A 758 -2.51 8.12 -35.65
CA HIS A 758 -3.63 7.46 -34.99
C HIS A 758 -4.76 8.48 -34.79
N GLY A 759 -5.72 8.49 -35.73
CA GLY A 759 -6.71 9.57 -35.87
C GLY A 759 -7.84 9.60 -34.82
N GLN A 760 -8.27 8.45 -34.32
CA GLN A 760 -9.17 8.33 -33.15
C GLN A 760 -8.48 7.39 -32.18
N THR A 761 -7.57 7.93 -31.38
CA THR A 761 -6.69 7.08 -30.57
C THR A 761 -7.52 6.35 -29.53
N ALA A 762 -7.49 5.03 -29.58
CA ALA A 762 -7.97 4.12 -28.57
C ALA A 762 -6.82 3.71 -27.62
N ARG A 763 -7.16 3.16 -26.45
CA ARG A 763 -6.16 2.62 -25.51
C ARG A 763 -5.27 1.55 -26.16
N SER A 764 -5.81 0.77 -27.11
CA SER A 764 -5.12 -0.29 -27.83
C SER A 764 -4.09 0.20 -28.84
N ASP A 765 -4.17 1.45 -29.29
CA ASP A 765 -3.29 1.98 -30.34
C ASP A 765 -1.88 2.27 -29.80
N TRP A 766 -1.73 2.45 -28.50
CA TRP A 766 -0.43 2.62 -27.85
C TRP A 766 0.33 1.30 -27.78
N PRO A 767 1.51 1.17 -28.41
CA PRO A 767 2.27 -0.08 -28.45
C PRO A 767 2.53 -0.65 -27.05
N SER A 768 2.40 -1.96 -26.90
CA SER A 768 2.69 -2.65 -25.63
C SER A 768 4.19 -2.87 -25.42
N ALA A 769 4.96 -2.90 -26.52
CA ALA A 769 6.41 -2.98 -26.58
C ALA A 769 6.92 -2.43 -27.93
N GLY A 770 8.19 -2.04 -28.00
CA GLY A 770 8.81 -1.59 -29.26
C GLY A 770 9.73 -0.39 -29.07
N ALA A 771 10.15 0.22 -30.19
CA ALA A 771 11.02 1.37 -30.18
C ALA A 771 10.58 2.44 -31.19
N SER A 772 10.53 3.70 -30.76
CA SER A 772 10.14 4.84 -31.59
C SER A 772 11.09 6.01 -31.41
N HIS A 773 11.25 6.83 -32.45
CA HIS A 773 11.95 8.10 -32.33
C HIS A 773 11.13 9.09 -31.51
N ILE A 774 9.87 9.31 -31.93
CA ILE A 774 8.97 10.28 -31.34
C ILE A 774 7.63 9.62 -31.06
N TRP A 775 7.11 9.85 -29.85
CA TRP A 775 5.68 9.75 -29.57
C TRP A 775 5.15 11.16 -29.38
N HIS A 776 4.13 11.55 -30.14
CA HIS A 776 3.47 12.84 -30.00
C HIS A 776 2.00 12.61 -29.67
N PHE A 777 1.51 13.18 -28.57
CA PHE A 777 0.09 13.19 -28.23
C PHE A 777 -0.43 14.63 -28.21
N SER A 778 -1.54 14.87 -28.91
CA SER A 778 -2.27 16.15 -28.86
C SER A 778 -3.71 15.90 -28.42
N GLY A 779 -4.15 16.58 -27.34
CA GLY A 779 -5.46 16.35 -26.73
C GLY A 779 -5.56 16.89 -25.30
N HIS A 780 -6.45 16.30 -24.50
CA HIS A 780 -6.63 16.68 -23.09
C HIS A 780 -5.93 15.71 -22.15
N ALA A 781 -5.42 16.23 -21.02
CA ALA A 781 -4.92 15.44 -19.91
C ALA A 781 -5.60 15.89 -18.61
N LEU A 782 -5.83 14.94 -17.71
CA LEU A 782 -6.43 15.16 -16.40
C LEU A 782 -5.48 14.69 -15.30
N MET A 783 -5.18 15.61 -14.38
CA MET A 783 -4.37 15.33 -13.20
C MET A 783 -5.25 14.80 -12.06
N ASN A 784 -4.84 13.71 -11.43
CA ASN A 784 -5.45 13.20 -10.20
C ASN A 784 -4.53 13.49 -9.00
N GLU A 785 -4.84 14.56 -8.27
CA GLU A 785 -4.03 15.01 -7.12
C GLU A 785 -4.04 14.02 -5.95
N GLN A 786 -5.10 13.23 -5.79
CA GLN A 786 -5.20 12.24 -4.69
C GLN A 786 -4.38 10.98 -4.99
N ASN A 787 -4.34 10.58 -6.26
CA ASN A 787 -3.60 9.42 -6.71
C ASN A 787 -3.07 9.63 -8.14
N PRO A 788 -1.86 10.19 -8.28
CA PRO A 788 -1.29 10.55 -9.59
C PRO A 788 -1.03 9.36 -10.53
N PHE A 789 -1.08 8.11 -10.03
CA PHE A 789 -1.03 6.90 -10.88
C PHE A 789 -2.26 6.76 -11.79
N TYR A 790 -3.36 7.43 -11.45
CA TYR A 790 -4.58 7.49 -12.25
C TYR A 790 -4.78 8.86 -12.92
N SER A 791 -3.75 9.71 -12.98
CA SER A 791 -3.69 10.81 -13.94
C SER A 791 -3.69 10.23 -15.36
N ASN A 792 -4.35 10.89 -16.31
CA ASN A 792 -4.65 10.27 -17.60
C ASN A 792 -4.65 11.23 -18.78
N LEU A 793 -4.47 10.66 -19.97
CA LEU A 793 -4.78 11.30 -21.25
C LEU A 793 -6.20 10.90 -21.66
N VAL A 794 -6.97 11.85 -22.18
CA VAL A 794 -8.37 11.64 -22.58
C VAL A 794 -8.43 11.09 -24.01
N LEU A 795 -9.00 9.90 -24.16
CA LEU A 795 -9.17 9.18 -25.43
C LEU A 795 -10.64 8.91 -25.73
N ASP A 796 -10.95 8.46 -26.95
CA ASP A 796 -12.34 8.27 -27.41
C ASP A 796 -13.02 7.04 -26.76
N ASP A 797 -12.25 5.98 -26.49
CA ASP A 797 -12.71 4.74 -25.85
C ASP A 797 -12.56 4.74 -24.32
N GLY A 798 -12.03 5.83 -23.76
CA GLY A 798 -11.81 6.05 -22.34
C GLY A 798 -10.35 6.34 -21.99
N PRO A 799 -10.09 6.93 -20.82
CA PRO A 799 -8.77 7.48 -20.49
C PRO A 799 -7.67 6.42 -20.48
N ILE A 800 -6.46 6.79 -20.91
CA ILE A 800 -5.22 6.02 -20.64
C ILE A 800 -4.50 6.61 -19.43
N PHE A 801 -4.30 5.80 -18.39
CA PHE A 801 -3.75 6.22 -17.11
C PHE A 801 -2.22 6.16 -17.10
N ALA A 802 -1.60 6.92 -16.19
CA ALA A 802 -0.16 6.90 -15.97
C ALA A 802 0.36 5.47 -15.68
N VAL A 803 -0.40 4.67 -14.91
CA VAL A 803 -0.09 3.26 -14.66
C VAL A 803 -0.09 2.38 -15.92
N ASP A 804 -0.83 2.73 -16.97
CA ASP A 804 -0.81 1.99 -18.24
C ASP A 804 0.57 2.07 -18.91
N PHE A 805 1.24 3.24 -18.89
CA PHE A 805 2.57 3.39 -19.48
C PHE A 805 3.63 2.57 -18.75
N ARG A 806 3.52 2.46 -17.43
CA ARG A 806 4.43 1.62 -16.63
C ARG A 806 4.30 0.14 -17.00
N MET A 807 3.15 -0.29 -17.55
CA MET A 807 2.95 -1.66 -18.02
C MET A 807 3.45 -1.90 -19.45
N LYS A 808 4.03 -0.89 -20.12
CA LYS A 808 4.55 -1.00 -21.49
C LYS A 808 6.08 -1.12 -21.49
N GLN A 809 6.60 -1.82 -22.50
CA GLN A 809 8.05 -2.04 -22.72
C GLN A 809 8.52 -1.28 -23.97
N CYS A 810 8.42 0.04 -23.94
CA CYS A 810 8.69 0.89 -25.09
C CYS A 810 9.92 1.77 -24.87
N GLN A 811 10.83 1.81 -25.83
CA GLN A 811 11.94 2.76 -25.86
C GLN A 811 11.59 3.93 -26.79
N VAL A 812 11.61 5.15 -26.25
CA VAL A 812 11.21 6.34 -27.01
C VAL A 812 12.25 7.44 -26.80
N ASN A 813 12.83 8.01 -27.87
CA ASN A 813 13.80 9.11 -27.70
C ASN A 813 13.11 10.38 -27.16
N LEU A 814 11.93 10.71 -27.67
CA LEU A 814 11.14 11.85 -27.24
C LEU A 814 9.64 11.53 -27.19
N ALA A 815 9.03 11.67 -26.00
CA ALA A 815 7.58 11.66 -25.84
C ALA A 815 7.06 13.09 -25.59
N THR A 816 6.29 13.65 -26.52
CA THR A 816 5.70 14.99 -26.42
C THR A 816 4.22 14.87 -26.08
N LEU A 817 3.80 15.49 -24.97
CA LEU A 817 2.42 15.61 -24.54
C LEU A 817 1.93 17.06 -24.74
N ALA A 818 1.41 17.35 -25.93
CA ALA A 818 0.70 18.59 -26.25
C ALA A 818 -0.72 18.57 -25.64
N ALA A 819 -0.76 18.53 -24.31
CA ALA A 819 -1.98 18.47 -23.52
C ALA A 819 -1.85 19.30 -22.24
N CYS A 820 -2.90 20.06 -21.91
CA CYS A 820 -2.95 20.90 -20.71
C CYS A 820 -2.66 20.10 -19.44
N ARG A 821 -1.83 20.64 -18.53
CA ARG A 821 -1.47 20.04 -17.23
C ARG A 821 -0.83 18.63 -17.30
N SER A 822 -0.40 18.17 -18.48
CA SER A 822 0.21 16.84 -18.67
C SER A 822 1.60 16.69 -18.02
N GLY A 823 2.30 17.82 -17.85
CA GLY A 823 3.60 17.95 -17.23
C GLY A 823 3.56 18.45 -15.79
N GLU A 824 2.37 18.75 -15.26
CA GLU A 824 2.20 19.12 -13.86
C GLU A 824 2.61 17.95 -12.96
N GLN A 825 3.27 18.27 -11.86
CA GLN A 825 3.82 17.29 -10.95
C GLN A 825 3.19 17.45 -9.57
N VAL A 826 2.59 16.36 -9.06
CA VAL A 826 2.01 16.33 -7.73
C VAL A 826 3.00 15.64 -6.79
N ALA A 827 3.42 16.38 -5.76
CA ALA A 827 4.28 15.85 -4.72
C ALA A 827 3.44 15.04 -3.72
N MET A 828 3.72 13.75 -3.63
CA MET A 828 3.15 12.91 -2.58
C MET A 828 4.03 12.99 -1.33
N PRO A 829 3.46 13.04 -0.12
CA PRO A 829 4.25 13.10 1.11
C PRO A 829 5.27 11.95 1.21
N GLY A 830 6.56 12.29 1.28
CA GLY A 830 7.67 11.31 1.33
C GLY A 830 8.06 10.71 -0.02
N GLU A 831 7.63 11.34 -1.11
CA GLU A 831 8.00 11.00 -2.49
C GLU A 831 8.53 12.20 -3.28
N GLU A 832 9.10 11.88 -4.43
CA GLU A 832 9.21 12.78 -5.57
C GLU A 832 7.88 13.02 -6.26
N SER A 833 7.87 13.98 -7.16
CA SER A 833 6.80 14.19 -8.12
C SER A 833 6.38 12.92 -8.86
N THR A 834 5.07 12.71 -8.96
CA THR A 834 4.45 11.58 -9.67
C THR A 834 3.47 12.08 -10.73
N GLY A 835 3.15 11.23 -11.72
CA GLY A 835 2.25 11.55 -12.83
C GLY A 835 2.65 10.92 -14.16
N LEU A 836 2.20 11.52 -15.27
CA LEU A 836 2.42 11.04 -16.63
C LEU A 836 3.91 11.08 -17.02
N VAL A 837 4.60 12.19 -16.76
CA VAL A 837 6.03 12.37 -17.08
C VAL A 837 6.87 11.25 -16.47
N ARG A 838 6.73 11.02 -15.16
CA ARG A 838 7.47 9.97 -14.47
C ARG A 838 7.13 8.59 -15.03
N SER A 839 5.87 8.32 -15.34
CA SER A 839 5.46 7.03 -15.89
C SER A 839 6.03 6.76 -17.28
N LEU A 840 6.15 7.78 -18.13
CA LEU A 840 6.83 7.69 -19.43
C LEU A 840 8.35 7.51 -19.28
N LEU A 841 8.97 8.24 -18.34
CA LEU A 841 10.36 8.03 -17.95
C LEU A 841 10.57 6.67 -17.26
N GLU A 842 9.57 6.00 -16.71
CA GLU A 842 9.72 4.63 -16.19
C GLU A 842 9.50 3.59 -17.29
N MET A 843 8.58 3.84 -18.23
CA MET A 843 8.30 3.00 -19.40
C MET A 843 9.53 2.81 -20.29
N GLY A 844 10.32 3.87 -20.51
CA GLY A 844 11.48 3.83 -21.39
C GLY A 844 11.73 5.08 -22.22
N ALA A 845 10.99 6.17 -22.00
CA ALA A 845 11.28 7.44 -22.66
C ALA A 845 12.65 8.00 -22.18
N ARG A 846 13.48 8.48 -23.11
CA ARG A 846 14.71 9.23 -22.82
C ARG A 846 14.38 10.68 -22.45
N ASN A 847 13.44 11.29 -23.19
CA ASN A 847 12.97 12.65 -22.94
C ASN A 847 11.45 12.71 -22.98
N VAL A 848 10.89 13.62 -22.17
CA VAL A 848 9.47 13.95 -22.19
C VAL A 848 9.32 15.46 -22.29
N ILE A 849 8.49 15.95 -23.21
CA ILE A 849 8.06 17.34 -23.26
C ILE A 849 6.59 17.38 -22.85
N ALA A 850 6.24 18.20 -21.87
CA ALA A 850 4.87 18.24 -21.36
C ALA A 850 4.49 19.64 -20.86
N GLY A 851 3.20 19.97 -20.98
CA GLY A 851 2.65 21.26 -20.58
C GLY A 851 2.41 21.35 -19.07
N ARG A 852 2.93 22.38 -18.42
CA ARG A 852 2.87 22.55 -16.95
C ARG A 852 1.50 23.00 -16.43
N TRP A 853 0.74 23.73 -17.24
CA TRP A 853 -0.58 24.28 -16.89
C TRP A 853 -1.50 24.28 -18.14
N PRO A 854 -2.76 24.71 -18.05
CA PRO A 854 -3.60 24.94 -19.23
C PRO A 854 -3.03 26.05 -20.11
N VAL A 855 -2.76 25.75 -21.38
CA VAL A 855 -2.13 26.68 -22.34
C VAL A 855 -3.14 27.08 -23.40
N SER A 856 -3.04 28.30 -23.94
CA SER A 856 -3.81 28.70 -25.12
C SER A 856 -3.43 27.85 -26.34
N ASP A 857 -4.43 27.36 -27.08
CA ASP A 857 -4.25 26.57 -28.31
C ASP A 857 -3.34 27.28 -29.32
N GLN A 858 -3.46 28.62 -29.43
CA GLN A 858 -2.67 29.40 -30.39
C GLN A 858 -1.18 29.40 -30.03
N THR A 859 -0.84 29.59 -28.76
CA THR A 859 0.56 29.65 -28.31
C THR A 859 1.20 28.27 -28.26
N ALA A 860 0.42 27.24 -27.89
CA ALA A 860 0.85 25.86 -27.99
C ALA A 860 1.17 25.45 -29.43
N GLY A 861 0.31 25.82 -30.40
CA GLY A 861 0.55 25.54 -31.82
C GLY A 861 1.80 26.22 -32.37
N LEU A 862 2.06 27.49 -32.01
CA LEU A 862 3.28 28.20 -32.40
C LEU A 862 4.54 27.55 -31.78
N TRP A 863 4.45 27.16 -30.51
CA TRP A 863 5.54 26.47 -29.81
C TRP A 863 5.88 25.15 -30.50
N MET A 864 4.87 24.28 -30.70
CA MET A 864 5.06 22.94 -31.29
C MET A 864 5.60 23.01 -32.71
N LYS A 865 5.06 23.93 -33.53
CA LYS A 865 5.56 24.16 -34.89
C LYS A 865 7.04 24.55 -34.88
N THR A 866 7.42 25.52 -34.05
CA THR A 866 8.80 26.02 -33.98
C THR A 866 9.75 24.96 -33.43
N PHE A 867 9.32 24.22 -32.40
CA PHE A 867 10.09 23.13 -31.81
C PHE A 867 10.41 22.06 -32.86
N TYR A 868 9.40 21.50 -33.53
CA TYR A 868 9.62 20.45 -34.53
C TYR A 868 10.39 20.96 -35.75
N GLN A 869 10.22 22.23 -36.14
CA GLN A 869 11.06 22.85 -37.18
C GLN A 869 12.55 22.76 -36.85
N GLN A 870 12.93 23.18 -35.65
CA GLN A 870 14.32 23.15 -35.23
C GLN A 870 14.81 21.72 -34.99
N PHE A 871 13.98 20.88 -34.37
CA PHE A 871 14.33 19.49 -34.07
C PHE A 871 14.62 18.69 -35.35
N PHE A 872 13.75 18.74 -36.35
CA PHE A 872 13.98 18.05 -37.64
C PHE A 872 15.06 18.72 -38.50
N ALA A 873 15.44 19.97 -38.21
CA ALA A 873 16.60 20.63 -38.81
C ALA A 873 17.94 20.23 -38.17
N GLY A 874 17.93 19.37 -37.14
CA GLY A 874 19.13 18.84 -36.49
C GLY A 874 19.54 19.55 -35.21
N SER A 875 18.75 20.52 -34.72
CA SER A 875 18.98 21.13 -33.40
C SER A 875 18.73 20.11 -32.28
N ASP A 876 19.54 20.15 -31.23
CA ASP A 876 19.27 19.36 -30.03
C ASP A 876 17.94 19.77 -29.35
N ILE A 877 17.38 18.88 -28.52
CA ILE A 877 16.06 19.06 -27.90
C ILE A 877 15.99 20.37 -27.10
N LEU A 878 17.05 20.70 -26.37
CA LEU A 878 17.06 21.87 -25.49
C LEU A 878 17.14 23.18 -26.27
N ASN A 879 17.92 23.22 -27.35
CA ASN A 879 17.96 24.36 -28.26
C ASN A 879 16.62 24.53 -28.98
N ALA A 880 16.06 23.44 -29.52
CA ALA A 880 14.76 23.49 -30.18
C ALA A 880 13.64 23.96 -29.24
N ALA A 881 13.63 23.49 -27.98
CA ALA A 881 12.66 23.92 -26.97
C ALA A 881 12.84 25.38 -26.56
N ARG A 882 14.09 25.84 -26.41
CA ARG A 882 14.41 27.24 -26.13
C ARG A 882 14.01 28.15 -27.28
N ASP A 883 14.33 27.81 -28.52
CA ASP A 883 13.97 28.61 -29.69
C ASP A 883 12.45 28.71 -29.85
N ALA A 884 11.73 27.63 -29.58
CA ALA A 884 10.27 27.63 -29.53
C ALA A 884 9.73 28.57 -28.44
N ALA A 885 10.29 28.52 -27.23
CA ALA A 885 9.92 29.41 -26.13
C ALA A 885 10.19 30.88 -26.48
N LEU A 886 11.39 31.22 -26.96
CA LEU A 886 11.74 32.59 -27.35
C LEU A 886 10.86 33.09 -28.49
N LYS A 887 10.53 32.24 -29.48
CA LYS A 887 9.63 32.61 -30.56
C LYS A 887 8.22 32.93 -30.08
N VAL A 888 7.72 32.20 -29.08
CA VAL A 888 6.43 32.52 -28.44
C VAL A 888 6.56 33.79 -27.62
N LYS A 889 7.64 33.99 -26.86
CA LYS A 889 7.88 35.18 -26.04
C LYS A 889 7.85 36.47 -26.87
N ASP A 890 8.45 36.46 -28.05
CA ASP A 890 8.45 37.63 -28.96
C ASP A 890 7.03 38.06 -29.37
N ALA A 891 6.10 37.11 -29.49
CA ALA A 891 4.70 37.36 -29.85
C ALA A 891 3.79 37.53 -28.62
N TYR A 892 4.12 36.89 -27.50
CA TYR A 892 3.33 36.79 -26.28
C TYR A 892 4.28 36.89 -25.07
N PRO A 893 4.56 38.10 -24.55
CA PRO A 893 5.63 38.32 -23.58
C PRO A 893 5.43 37.68 -22.20
N SER A 894 4.19 37.40 -21.79
CA SER A 894 3.91 36.72 -20.50
C SER A 894 4.44 35.28 -20.50
N ALA A 895 5.10 34.87 -19.42
CA ALA A 895 5.63 33.51 -19.27
C ALA A 895 4.53 32.46 -19.22
N PHE A 896 3.28 32.86 -19.01
CA PHE A 896 2.11 31.99 -19.18
C PHE A 896 2.13 31.27 -20.54
N HIS A 897 2.55 31.99 -21.59
CA HIS A 897 2.58 31.48 -22.95
C HIS A 897 3.87 30.76 -23.29
N TRP A 898 5.03 31.37 -23.01
CA TRP A 898 6.31 30.88 -23.51
C TRP A 898 7.04 29.89 -22.58
N ALA A 899 6.76 29.91 -21.28
CA ALA A 899 7.31 28.97 -20.28
C ALA A 899 6.36 27.78 -20.01
N ALA A 900 5.38 27.58 -20.89
CA ALA A 900 4.31 26.60 -20.71
C ALA A 900 4.77 25.13 -20.80
N PHE A 901 5.83 24.85 -21.55
CA PHE A 901 6.35 23.51 -21.78
C PHE A 901 7.72 23.31 -21.13
N ALA A 902 7.91 22.17 -20.49
CA ALA A 902 9.17 21.78 -19.89
C ALA A 902 9.79 20.58 -20.61
N VAL A 903 11.12 20.50 -20.62
CA VAL A 903 11.86 19.30 -21.02
C VAL A 903 12.20 18.49 -19.77
N PHE A 904 11.83 17.22 -19.77
CA PHE A 904 12.16 16.25 -18.72
C PHE A 904 13.03 15.12 -19.26
N GLY A 905 13.84 14.50 -18.40
CA GLY A 905 14.65 13.32 -18.74
C GLY A 905 16.12 13.64 -18.95
N ALA A 906 16.71 13.21 -20.08
CA ALA A 906 18.15 13.36 -20.34
C ALA A 906 18.54 14.76 -20.88
N GLY A 907 17.64 15.43 -21.61
CA GLY A 907 17.91 16.70 -22.30
C GLY A 907 18.64 16.58 -23.63
N ASP A 908 18.95 15.35 -24.09
CA ASP A 908 19.67 15.11 -25.33
C ASP A 908 19.11 13.90 -26.09
N ILE A 909 19.47 13.73 -27.37
CA ILE A 909 19.04 12.60 -28.21
C ILE A 909 19.95 11.37 -28.13
N GLY A 910 21.05 11.43 -27.37
CA GLY A 910 22.00 10.32 -27.22
C GLY A 910 23.13 10.25 -28.27
N ASP A 911 23.17 11.17 -29.25
CA ASP A 911 24.10 11.16 -30.40
C ASP A 911 25.38 12.01 -30.21
N ARG A 912 25.98 11.98 -29.02
CA ARG A 912 27.37 12.43 -28.87
C ARG A 912 28.19 11.29 -28.32
N ASP A 913 29.18 10.85 -29.07
CA ASP A 913 30.30 10.08 -28.54
C ASP A 913 30.88 10.86 -27.36
N GLU A 914 30.62 10.37 -26.15
CA GLU A 914 31.27 10.86 -24.92
C GLU A 914 32.69 10.29 -24.78
N THR A 915 33.17 9.54 -25.78
CA THR A 915 34.58 9.18 -25.92
C THR A 915 35.29 10.25 -26.74
N ILE A 916 35.92 11.20 -26.04
CA ILE A 916 37.34 11.60 -26.12
C ILE A 916 37.63 12.60 -25.00
#